data_AF-A0A0V0G6N4-F1
#
_entry.id   AF-A0A0V0G6N4-F1
#
_cell.length_a   1.000
_cell.length_b   1.000
_cell.length_c   1.000
_cell.angle_alpha   90.00
_cell.angle_beta   90.00
_cell.angle_gamma   90.00
#
_symmetry.space_group_name_H-M   'P 1'
#
loop_
_entity.id
_entity.type
_entity.pdbx_description
1 polymer ?
#
loop_
_entity_poly.entity_id
_entity_poly.type
_entity_poly.pdbx_seq_one_letter_code
_entity_poly.pdbx_strand_id
1 'polypeptide(L)'
;DSLGGNSVTLMIACVSPADYNQDETMSTLRYADRVKRIKNKPVVNQDPITAEMCRLKKQNEELRLKIIHNTDCPPSHKFLQVELEEARNKLKQFNDALTETLWSNAKMYEKAIMAEQFDENIKGKLEELSKLLAVINETHDNKSNSELLSELSSKIKQVQIEYTKAGKELLKHEVQSEREPNDDNYEGPSPTKQEYILSQAKINKEILTLNQNLMWKEELIATYYENSDSKVDIQNVSLIVEDLKKQIAELQQEKEELLVQLSSSSSASSKIAEQRRKRLQDLEPKVAALMKKVSEQERIIKMKANSEEKIKNLKNDIMSMKKMKVRLIQQMKMGNDKFQSWKAAKNKEMLALKNQNIRNQNELKKMEQMHTRQQIVLKRKLEAAAAANKRLVATLERQKIAKSKRLKGTATNLIKEKINEELEMMESTNQAQKSLENLMQERAELMKEFSDLKARLDNPFTTEEEKLKLNDGKKQLTDELALRNTEIADLQQKLIDIVHAGDLNSTDCDILHSLEDAKVAVSYLYSLLNEKIKDNISKDHILSDLWEQYNDSQKEVESIKNQLEEMRNNSRNTTRKSDKHTDVKNKSRKDDRSQFEVADEESLRAFDDSLEVDCDNLDNDPDWTKTPHYKKLQSLKNKRNLQNNIRCSCPVKCDRKCVCKKGRKFCIENCSCDFSICINKEKASLDKEEMNDSTSNKRNSQAFPDLLGDIQPKRKKNYFQDP
;
A
#
# COMPACT_ATOMS: atom_id res chain seq x y z
N ASP A 1 -54.32 -25.32 -38.28
CA ASP A 1 -54.32 -25.85 -36.91
C ASP A 1 -52.90 -25.85 -36.37
N SER A 2 -52.48 -25.13 -35.32
CA SER A 2 -53.03 -24.06 -34.49
C SER A 2 -51.84 -23.15 -34.16
N LEU A 3 -51.81 -21.91 -34.66
CA LEU A 3 -50.68 -20.96 -34.45
C LEU A 3 -50.73 -20.22 -33.11
N GLY A 4 -51.68 -20.58 -32.23
CA GLY A 4 -51.80 -20.03 -30.89
C GLY A 4 -50.96 -20.80 -29.87
N GLY A 5 -50.26 -20.09 -29.00
CA GLY A 5 -49.37 -20.68 -27.98
C GLY A 5 -48.82 -19.66 -26.98
N ASN A 6 -47.92 -20.10 -26.10
CA ASN A 6 -47.28 -19.26 -25.07
C ASN A 6 -45.81 -18.89 -25.38
N SER A 7 -45.38 -19.05 -26.63
CA SER A 7 -44.03 -18.71 -27.11
C SER A 7 -44.05 -17.51 -28.04
N VAL A 8 -42.93 -16.79 -28.08
CA VAL A 8 -42.67 -15.79 -29.14
C VAL A 8 -42.30 -16.55 -30.40
N THR A 9 -43.07 -16.36 -31.47
CA THR A 9 -42.87 -17.09 -32.73
C THR A 9 -42.65 -16.08 -33.86
N LEU A 10 -41.54 -16.23 -34.58
CA LEU A 10 -41.24 -15.50 -35.80
C LEU A 10 -41.60 -16.37 -37.00
N MET A 11 -42.39 -15.84 -37.93
CA MET A 11 -42.75 -16.54 -39.16
C MET A 11 -42.28 -15.72 -40.36
N ILE A 12 -41.54 -16.37 -41.27
CA ILE A 12 -41.00 -15.75 -42.48
C ILE A 12 -41.80 -16.28 -43.67
N ALA A 13 -42.43 -15.37 -44.41
CA ALA A 13 -43.15 -15.68 -45.63
C ALA A 13 -42.20 -15.55 -46.82
N CYS A 14 -41.96 -16.63 -47.55
CA CYS A 14 -41.17 -16.62 -48.78
C CYS A 14 -42.11 -16.38 -49.96
N VAL A 15 -41.86 -15.31 -50.70
CA VAL A 15 -42.68 -14.91 -51.86
C VAL A 15 -41.80 -14.73 -53.09
N SER A 16 -42.37 -14.96 -54.26
CA SER A 16 -41.66 -14.82 -55.54
C SER A 16 -42.31 -13.73 -56.38
N PRO A 17 -41.54 -12.78 -56.94
CA PRO A 17 -42.07 -11.71 -57.78
C PRO A 17 -42.37 -12.17 -59.22
N ALA A 18 -42.13 -13.44 -59.55
CA ALA A 18 -42.38 -13.97 -60.89
C ALA A 18 -43.89 -14.14 -61.15
N ASP A 19 -44.30 -13.79 -62.36
CA ASP A 19 -45.67 -13.85 -62.85
C ASP A 19 -46.29 -15.25 -62.76
N TYR A 20 -45.53 -16.30 -63.07
CA TYR A 20 -45.99 -17.69 -62.95
C TYR A 20 -46.23 -18.15 -61.50
N ASN A 21 -45.68 -17.43 -60.50
CA ASN A 21 -45.84 -17.73 -59.08
C ASN A 21 -46.85 -16.79 -58.37
N GLN A 22 -47.63 -16.03 -59.15
CA GLN A 22 -48.53 -15.01 -58.62
C GLN A 22 -49.56 -15.59 -57.64
N ASP A 23 -50.19 -16.71 -57.98
CA ASP A 23 -51.26 -17.31 -57.17
C ASP A 23 -50.75 -17.88 -55.84
N GLU A 24 -49.57 -18.51 -55.85
CA GLU A 24 -48.90 -19.04 -54.65
C GLU A 24 -48.39 -17.91 -53.74
N THR A 25 -47.83 -16.86 -54.34
CA THR A 25 -47.38 -15.66 -53.62
C THR A 25 -48.57 -14.97 -52.95
N MET A 26 -49.70 -14.82 -53.65
CA MET A 26 -50.91 -14.21 -53.11
C MET A 26 -51.49 -15.03 -51.96
N SER A 27 -51.51 -16.37 -52.09
CA SER A 27 -51.99 -17.27 -51.05
C SER A 27 -51.10 -17.22 -49.80
N THR A 28 -49.78 -17.14 -49.98
CA THR A 28 -48.79 -17.00 -48.90
C THR A 28 -48.92 -15.66 -48.17
N LEU A 29 -49.12 -14.56 -48.89
CA LEU A 29 -49.34 -13.23 -48.29
C LEU A 29 -50.65 -13.17 -47.50
N ARG A 30 -51.73 -13.75 -48.02
CA ARG A 30 -53.01 -13.85 -47.31
C ARG A 30 -52.89 -14.69 -46.03
N TYR A 31 -52.07 -15.74 -46.05
CA TYR A 31 -51.77 -16.49 -44.84
C TYR A 31 -50.96 -15.66 -43.85
N ALA A 32 -49.90 -14.98 -44.29
CA ALA A 32 -49.06 -14.12 -43.46
C ALA A 32 -49.86 -13.00 -42.77
N ASP A 33 -50.83 -12.38 -43.46
CA ASP A 33 -51.71 -11.37 -42.86
C ASP A 33 -52.60 -11.95 -41.75
N ARG A 34 -53.08 -13.19 -41.93
CA ARG A 34 -53.82 -13.90 -40.86
C ARG A 34 -52.92 -14.20 -39.66
N VAL A 35 -51.67 -14.62 -39.88
CA VAL A 35 -50.71 -14.91 -38.80
C VAL A 35 -50.33 -13.65 -38.02
N LYS A 36 -50.13 -12.52 -38.70
CA LYS A 36 -49.81 -11.22 -38.07
C LYS A 36 -50.85 -10.77 -37.05
N ARG A 37 -52.12 -11.18 -37.22
CA ARG A 37 -53.24 -10.82 -36.33
C ARG A 37 -53.32 -11.69 -35.08
N ILE A 38 -52.53 -12.75 -34.97
CA ILE A 38 -52.50 -13.63 -33.80
C ILE A 38 -51.69 -12.97 -32.68
N LYS A 39 -52.33 -12.76 -31.51
CA LYS A 39 -51.69 -12.21 -30.32
C LYS A 39 -51.48 -13.30 -29.28
N ASN A 40 -50.22 -13.67 -29.03
CA ASN A 40 -49.85 -14.62 -27.97
C ASN A 40 -49.38 -13.87 -26.71
N LYS A 41 -49.62 -14.44 -25.53
CA LYS A 41 -49.04 -13.99 -24.25
C LYS A 41 -47.85 -14.89 -23.91
N PRO A 42 -46.60 -14.45 -24.12
CA PRO A 42 -45.46 -15.31 -23.86
C PRO A 42 -45.29 -15.55 -22.35
N VAL A 43 -45.08 -16.81 -21.97
CA VAL A 43 -44.80 -17.22 -20.58
C VAL A 43 -43.49 -18.01 -20.56
N VAL A 44 -42.60 -17.71 -19.62
CA VAL A 44 -41.35 -18.45 -19.46
C VAL A 44 -41.68 -19.83 -18.89
N ASN A 45 -41.55 -20.87 -19.72
CA ASN A 45 -41.76 -22.25 -19.31
C ASN A 45 -40.55 -22.71 -18.49
N GLN A 46 -40.66 -22.62 -17.17
CA GLN A 46 -39.67 -23.15 -16.23
C GLN A 46 -40.14 -24.52 -15.72
N ASP A 47 -39.20 -25.43 -15.45
CA ASP A 47 -39.47 -26.68 -14.75
C ASP A 47 -40.15 -26.38 -13.40
N PRO A 48 -41.26 -27.04 -13.03
CA PRO A 48 -41.96 -26.82 -11.77
C PRO A 48 -41.04 -26.89 -10.54
N ILE A 49 -40.00 -27.72 -10.55
CA ILE A 49 -39.01 -27.80 -9.47
C ILE A 49 -38.16 -26.53 -9.41
N THR A 50 -37.73 -26.01 -10.58
CA THR A 50 -36.90 -24.81 -10.66
C THR A 50 -37.70 -23.55 -10.29
N ALA A 51 -38.95 -23.46 -10.74
CA ALA A 51 -39.88 -22.40 -10.37
C ALA A 51 -40.16 -22.40 -8.86
N GLU A 52 -40.38 -23.58 -8.26
CA GLU A 52 -40.60 -23.71 -6.81
C GLU A 52 -39.32 -23.39 -6.03
N MET A 53 -38.14 -23.80 -6.52
CA MET A 53 -36.87 -23.40 -5.91
C MET A 53 -36.68 -21.88 -5.93
N CYS A 54 -36.99 -21.22 -7.04
CA CYS A 54 -36.89 -19.76 -7.15
C CYS A 54 -37.89 -19.06 -6.23
N ARG A 55 -39.13 -19.58 -6.13
CA ARG A 55 -40.16 -19.09 -5.20
C ARG A 55 -39.72 -19.23 -3.75
N LEU A 56 -39.24 -20.42 -3.37
CA LEU A 56 -38.75 -20.71 -2.03
C LEU A 56 -37.50 -19.89 -1.69
N LYS A 57 -36.58 -19.69 -2.63
CA LYS A 57 -35.41 -18.80 -2.45
C LYS A 57 -35.83 -17.36 -2.19
N LYS A 58 -36.76 -16.83 -3.00
CA LYS A 58 -37.30 -15.48 -2.83
C LYS A 58 -38.04 -15.33 -1.49
N GLN A 59 -38.84 -16.33 -1.10
CA GLN A 59 -39.49 -16.36 0.22
C GLN A 59 -38.47 -16.45 1.36
N ASN A 60 -37.41 -17.23 1.21
CA ASN A 60 -36.33 -17.30 2.20
C ASN A 60 -35.63 -15.95 2.34
N GLU A 61 -35.38 -15.26 1.23
CA GLU A 61 -34.75 -13.95 1.20
C GLU A 61 -35.66 -12.87 1.83
N GLU A 62 -36.95 -12.86 1.51
CA GLU A 62 -37.95 -12.00 2.15
C GLU A 62 -38.10 -12.30 3.65
N LEU A 63 -38.09 -13.57 4.05
CA LEU A 63 -38.13 -13.96 5.47
C LEU A 63 -36.85 -13.59 6.20
N ARG A 64 -35.67 -13.74 5.58
CA ARG A 64 -34.38 -13.27 6.12
C ARG A 64 -34.37 -11.76 6.28
N LEU A 65 -34.86 -11.01 5.30
CA LEU A 65 -35.03 -9.55 5.40
C LEU A 65 -36.01 -9.17 6.52
N LYS A 66 -37.12 -9.89 6.68
CA LYS A 66 -38.06 -9.70 7.79
C LYS A 66 -37.48 -10.07 9.15
N ILE A 67 -36.62 -11.08 9.25
CA ILE A 67 -35.89 -11.42 10.47
C ILE A 67 -34.86 -10.34 10.82
N ILE A 68 -34.17 -9.79 9.81
CA ILE A 68 -33.27 -8.65 9.97
C ILE A 68 -34.03 -7.39 10.42
N HIS A 69 -35.25 -7.18 9.92
CA HIS A 69 -36.10 -6.05 10.31
C HIS A 69 -36.85 -6.23 11.65
N ASN A 70 -37.06 -7.47 12.11
CA ASN A 70 -37.83 -7.78 13.30
C ASN A 70 -36.94 -8.36 14.41
N THR A 71 -35.81 -7.71 14.69
CA THR A 71 -34.99 -7.98 15.88
C THR A 71 -35.54 -7.26 17.12
N ASP A 72 -36.69 -7.71 17.59
CA ASP A 72 -36.99 -7.64 19.03
C ASP A 72 -36.73 -8.99 19.67
N CYS A 73 -35.44 -9.32 19.65
CA CYS A 73 -34.81 -10.19 20.62
C CYS A 73 -35.19 -9.70 22.04
N PRO A 74 -35.64 -10.58 22.96
CA PRO A 74 -35.94 -10.22 24.34
C PRO A 74 -34.81 -9.39 24.97
N PRO A 75 -35.11 -8.40 25.85
CA PRO A 75 -34.09 -7.52 26.44
C PRO A 75 -32.94 -8.28 27.12
N SER A 76 -33.23 -9.44 27.71
CA SER A 76 -32.25 -10.34 28.32
C SER A 76 -31.24 -10.92 27.33
N HIS A 77 -31.66 -11.24 26.11
CA HIS A 77 -30.78 -11.79 25.08
C HIS A 77 -30.02 -10.68 24.32
N LYS A 78 -30.56 -9.45 24.24
CA LYS A 78 -29.80 -8.26 23.78
C LYS A 78 -28.67 -7.94 24.75
N PHE A 79 -28.93 -7.99 26.06
CA PHE A 79 -27.90 -7.80 27.09
C PHE A 79 -26.80 -8.85 27.01
N LEU A 80 -27.16 -10.13 26.94
CA LEU A 80 -26.19 -11.23 26.78
C LEU A 80 -25.40 -11.13 25.47
N GLN A 81 -26.02 -10.65 24.39
CA GLN A 81 -25.33 -10.46 23.11
C GLN A 81 -24.31 -9.33 23.18
N VAL A 82 -24.62 -8.23 23.87
CA VAL A 82 -23.67 -7.14 24.14
C VAL A 82 -22.54 -7.61 25.04
N GLU A 83 -22.85 -8.33 26.12
CA GLU A 83 -21.85 -8.85 27.06
C GLU A 83 -20.91 -9.88 26.41
N LEU A 84 -21.45 -10.73 25.53
CA LEU A 84 -20.68 -11.70 24.77
C LEU A 84 -19.80 -11.03 23.70
N GLU A 85 -20.29 -9.95 23.08
CA GLU A 85 -19.50 -9.14 22.15
C GLU A 85 -18.41 -8.34 22.90
N GLU A 86 -18.70 -7.80 24.08
CA GLU A 86 -17.70 -7.18 24.96
C GLU A 86 -16.64 -8.18 25.43
N ALA A 87 -17.04 -9.40 25.82
CA ALA A 87 -16.12 -10.45 26.22
C ALA A 87 -15.23 -10.88 25.04
N ARG A 88 -15.79 -11.00 23.84
CA ARG A 88 -15.03 -11.25 22.61
C ARG A 88 -14.06 -10.12 22.29
N ASN A 89 -14.49 -8.87 22.42
CA ASN A 89 -13.64 -7.70 22.20
C ASN A 89 -12.51 -7.62 23.22
N LYS A 90 -12.79 -7.88 24.49
CA LYS A 90 -11.76 -7.99 25.55
C LYS A 90 -10.78 -9.12 25.23
N LEU A 91 -11.26 -10.29 24.83
CA LEU A 91 -10.41 -11.42 24.44
C LEU A 91 -9.52 -11.09 23.23
N LYS A 92 -10.06 -10.38 22.24
CA LYS A 92 -9.30 -9.89 21.07
C LYS A 92 -8.22 -8.91 21.50
N GLN A 93 -8.56 -7.91 22.31
CA GLN A 93 -7.60 -6.93 22.84
C GLN A 93 -6.49 -7.60 23.66
N PHE A 94 -6.82 -8.57 24.51
CA PHE A 94 -5.83 -9.34 25.26
C PHE A 94 -4.92 -10.16 24.34
N ASN A 95 -5.47 -10.81 23.32
CA ASN A 95 -4.68 -11.56 22.34
C ASN A 95 -3.76 -10.66 21.51
N ASP A 96 -4.23 -9.48 21.10
CA ASP A 96 -3.44 -8.50 20.36
C ASP A 96 -2.29 -7.97 21.23
N ALA A 97 -2.57 -7.57 22.48
CA ALA A 97 -1.56 -7.12 23.44
C ALA A 97 -0.54 -8.21 23.78
N LEU A 98 -0.99 -9.46 23.94
CA LEU A 98 -0.10 -10.60 24.15
C LEU A 98 0.78 -10.83 22.92
N THR A 99 0.23 -10.74 21.72
CA THR A 99 0.96 -10.93 20.46
C THR A 99 2.01 -9.84 20.25
N GLU A 100 1.69 -8.58 20.54
CA GLU A 100 2.67 -7.48 20.51
C GLU A 100 3.78 -7.67 21.54
N THR A 101 3.43 -8.06 22.76
CA THR A 101 4.42 -8.32 23.82
C THR A 101 5.35 -9.47 23.42
N LEU A 102 4.81 -10.56 22.89
CA LEU A 102 5.59 -11.70 22.41
C LEU A 102 6.49 -11.30 21.23
N TRP A 103 5.99 -10.46 20.32
CA TRP A 103 6.79 -9.97 19.19
C TRP A 103 7.93 -9.07 19.65
N SER A 104 7.66 -8.13 20.55
CA SER A 104 8.66 -7.26 21.15
C SER A 104 9.74 -8.07 21.88
N ASN A 105 9.33 -9.04 22.69
CA ASN A 105 10.24 -9.96 23.37
C ASN A 105 11.07 -10.78 22.37
N ALA A 106 10.45 -11.34 21.33
CA ALA A 106 11.15 -12.10 20.30
C ALA A 106 12.25 -11.29 19.61
N LYS A 107 11.97 -10.02 19.32
CA LYS A 107 12.92 -9.07 18.73
C LYS A 107 14.05 -8.69 19.71
N MET A 108 13.74 -8.53 21.00
CA MET A 108 14.77 -8.30 22.03
C MET A 108 15.72 -9.48 22.13
N TYR A 109 15.19 -10.71 22.17
CA TYR A 109 16.02 -11.92 22.20
C TYR A 109 16.88 -12.06 20.95
N GLU A 110 16.36 -11.74 19.78
CA GLU A 110 17.14 -11.72 18.55
C GLU A 110 18.33 -10.75 18.66
N LYS A 111 18.10 -9.52 19.13
CA LYS A 111 19.17 -8.53 19.35
C LYS A 111 20.21 -9.02 20.36
N ALA A 112 19.75 -9.60 21.47
CA ALA A 112 20.64 -10.14 22.51
C ALA A 112 21.52 -11.27 21.97
N ILE A 113 20.94 -12.21 21.21
CA ILE A 113 21.67 -13.31 20.59
C ILE A 113 22.68 -12.80 19.55
N MET A 114 22.31 -11.81 18.73
CA MET A 114 23.26 -11.21 17.79
C MET A 114 24.42 -10.54 18.52
N ALA A 115 24.13 -9.81 19.59
CA ALA A 115 25.16 -9.18 20.43
C ALA A 115 26.09 -10.23 21.08
N GLU A 116 25.54 -11.32 21.63
CA GLU A 116 26.34 -12.45 22.16
C GLU A 116 27.27 -13.04 21.11
N GLN A 117 26.78 -13.28 19.88
CA GLN A 117 27.60 -13.82 18.80
C GLN A 117 28.73 -12.88 18.38
N PHE A 118 28.45 -11.57 18.35
CA PHE A 118 29.49 -10.58 18.07
C PHE A 118 30.54 -10.56 19.18
N ASP A 119 30.12 -10.63 20.45
CA ASP A 119 31.04 -10.65 21.59
C ASP A 119 31.91 -11.92 21.60
N GLU A 120 31.35 -13.10 21.35
CA GLU A 120 32.11 -14.36 21.22
C GLU A 120 33.14 -14.30 20.08
N ASN A 121 32.77 -13.77 18.91
CA ASN A 121 33.68 -13.64 17.77
C ASN A 121 34.83 -12.66 18.08
N ILE A 122 34.54 -11.54 18.72
CA ILE A 122 35.56 -10.56 19.11
C ILE A 122 36.50 -11.15 20.17
N LYS A 123 35.97 -11.88 21.17
CA LYS A 123 36.79 -12.59 22.16
C LYS A 123 37.75 -13.59 21.52
N GLY A 124 37.28 -14.41 20.58
CA GLY A 124 38.15 -15.35 19.85
C GLY A 124 39.29 -14.65 19.12
N LYS A 125 39.01 -13.52 18.47
CA LYS A 125 40.04 -12.72 17.78
C LYS A 125 41.02 -12.04 18.73
N LEU A 126 40.54 -11.60 19.89
CA LEU A 126 41.41 -11.06 20.95
C LEU A 126 42.34 -12.14 21.50
N GLU A 127 41.89 -13.38 21.64
CA GLU A 127 42.74 -14.51 22.03
C GLU A 127 43.80 -14.82 20.97
N GLU A 128 43.46 -14.78 19.68
CA GLU A 128 44.43 -14.94 18.59
C GLU A 128 45.49 -13.82 18.59
N LEU A 129 45.06 -12.58 18.80
CA LEU A 129 45.97 -11.44 18.96
C LEU A 129 46.88 -11.62 20.18
N SER A 130 46.34 -12.08 21.30
CA SER A 130 47.11 -12.34 22.53
C SER A 130 48.18 -13.43 22.32
N LYS A 131 47.83 -14.51 21.62
CA LYS A 131 48.77 -15.59 21.26
C LYS A 131 49.90 -15.08 20.35
N LEU A 132 49.56 -14.29 19.33
CA LEU A 132 50.57 -13.67 18.46
C LEU A 132 51.50 -12.74 19.24
N LEU A 133 50.96 -11.97 20.17
CA LEU A 133 51.74 -11.06 21.01
C LEU A 133 52.72 -11.82 21.92
N ALA A 134 52.31 -12.98 22.44
CA ALA A 134 53.19 -13.88 23.20
C ALA A 134 54.34 -14.40 22.33
N VAL A 135 54.04 -14.85 21.09
CA VAL A 135 55.06 -15.35 20.15
C VAL A 135 56.07 -14.25 19.79
N ILE A 136 55.60 -13.02 19.53
CA ILE A 136 56.48 -11.87 19.22
C ILE A 136 57.41 -11.52 20.39
N ASN A 137 56.93 -11.67 21.62
CA ASN A 137 57.75 -11.43 22.83
C ASN A 137 58.80 -12.52 23.06
N GLU A 138 58.57 -13.75 22.56
CA GLU A 138 59.50 -14.88 22.68
C GLU A 138 60.54 -14.92 21.54
N THR A 139 60.32 -14.22 20.42
CA THR A 139 61.23 -14.21 19.26
C THR A 139 62.29 -13.10 19.33
N HIS A 140 63.57 -13.49 19.30
CA HIS A 140 64.72 -12.58 19.34
C HIS A 140 65.28 -12.16 17.96
N ASP A 141 64.64 -12.57 16.85
CA ASP A 141 65.06 -12.24 15.48
C ASP A 141 64.28 -11.04 14.91
N ASN A 142 64.98 -9.94 14.63
CA ASN A 142 64.38 -8.68 14.17
C ASN A 142 63.69 -8.79 12.79
N LYS A 143 64.12 -9.72 11.93
CA LYS A 143 63.52 -9.88 10.59
C LYS A 143 62.17 -10.61 10.66
N SER A 144 62.11 -11.66 11.47
CA SER A 144 60.87 -12.38 11.80
C SER A 144 59.89 -11.49 12.58
N ASN A 145 60.39 -10.67 13.50
CA ASN A 145 59.54 -9.73 14.26
C ASN A 145 58.87 -8.67 13.37
N SER A 146 59.54 -8.20 12.31
CA SER A 146 58.93 -7.26 11.35
C SER A 146 57.76 -7.87 10.58
N GLU A 147 57.84 -9.15 10.18
CA GLU A 147 56.75 -9.86 9.50
C GLU A 147 55.59 -10.14 10.46
N LEU A 148 55.88 -10.59 11.69
CA LEU A 148 54.88 -10.84 12.72
C LEU A 148 54.16 -9.55 13.17
N LEU A 149 54.86 -8.41 13.25
CA LEU A 149 54.26 -7.10 13.53
C LEU A 149 53.35 -6.61 12.40
N SER A 150 53.71 -6.91 11.14
CA SER A 150 52.84 -6.65 9.98
C SER A 150 51.57 -7.49 10.04
N GLU A 151 51.68 -8.77 10.42
CA GLU A 151 50.55 -9.66 10.61
C GLU A 151 49.64 -9.22 11.78
N LEU A 152 50.24 -8.79 12.91
CA LEU A 152 49.54 -8.22 14.04
C LEU A 152 48.74 -6.96 13.65
N SER A 153 49.36 -6.05 12.89
CA SER A 153 48.71 -4.83 12.38
C SER A 153 47.52 -5.17 11.46
N SER A 154 47.66 -6.18 10.60
CA SER A 154 46.59 -6.68 9.74
C SER A 154 45.41 -7.24 10.54
N LYS A 155 45.68 -8.09 11.54
CA LYS A 155 44.64 -8.68 12.41
C LYS A 155 43.93 -7.62 13.27
N ILE A 156 44.63 -6.61 13.76
CA ILE A 156 44.01 -5.47 14.47
C ILE A 156 43.04 -4.72 13.55
N LYS A 157 43.42 -4.46 12.29
CA LYS A 157 42.52 -3.83 11.30
C LYS A 157 41.28 -4.69 11.02
N GLN A 158 41.43 -6.02 10.95
CA GLN A 158 40.28 -6.92 10.77
C GLN A 158 39.31 -6.86 11.94
N VAL A 159 39.80 -6.83 13.18
CA VAL A 159 38.96 -6.69 14.39
C VAL A 159 38.21 -5.35 14.38
N GLN A 160 38.88 -4.25 14.00
CA GLN A 160 38.24 -2.93 13.87
C GLN A 160 37.12 -2.92 12.82
N ILE A 161 37.35 -3.54 11.64
CA ILE A 161 36.34 -3.64 10.59
C ILE A 161 35.12 -4.43 11.07
N GLU A 162 35.33 -5.57 11.74
CA GLU A 162 34.22 -6.37 12.26
C GLU A 162 33.44 -5.69 13.38
N TYR A 163 34.13 -4.99 14.29
CA TYR A 163 33.49 -4.19 15.33
C TYR A 163 32.57 -3.12 14.73
N THR A 164 33.05 -2.39 13.71
CA THR A 164 32.21 -1.38 13.02
C THR A 164 31.05 -1.99 12.23
N LYS A 165 31.22 -3.19 11.68
CA LYS A 165 30.17 -3.93 10.97
C LYS A 165 29.08 -4.40 11.94
N ALA A 166 29.46 -4.98 13.07
CA ALA A 166 28.55 -5.42 14.12
C ALA A 166 27.69 -4.27 14.67
N GLY A 167 28.32 -3.11 14.95
CA GLY A 167 27.59 -1.92 15.40
C GLY A 167 26.54 -1.42 14.39
N LYS A 168 26.87 -1.43 13.09
CA LYS A 168 25.91 -1.07 12.01
C LYS A 168 24.76 -2.06 11.89
N GLU A 169 24.99 -3.34 12.15
CA GLU A 169 23.98 -4.40 12.06
C GLU A 169 22.98 -4.32 13.22
N LEU A 170 23.47 -4.06 14.44
CA LEU A 170 22.62 -3.79 15.62
C LEU A 170 21.75 -2.53 15.43
N LEU A 171 22.31 -1.45 14.88
CA LEU A 171 21.59 -0.21 14.57
C LEU A 171 20.48 -0.39 13.52
N LYS A 172 20.65 -1.28 12.53
CA LYS A 172 19.60 -1.58 11.53
C LYS A 172 18.34 -2.17 12.18
N HIS A 173 18.50 -3.05 13.17
CA HIS A 173 17.37 -3.62 13.92
C HIS A 173 16.68 -2.60 14.86
N GLU A 174 17.35 -1.49 15.18
CA GLU A 174 16.83 -0.39 15.99
C GLU A 174 15.95 0.57 15.16
N VAL A 175 16.42 0.97 13.97
CA VAL A 175 15.66 1.89 13.07
C VAL A 175 14.39 1.26 12.49
N GLN A 176 14.35 -0.07 12.33
CA GLN A 176 13.14 -0.78 11.96
C GLN A 176 12.07 -0.81 13.08
N SER A 177 12.40 -0.36 14.30
CA SER A 177 11.48 -0.31 15.44
C SER A 177 10.51 0.86 15.44
N GLU A 178 10.83 1.95 14.73
CA GLU A 178 10.07 3.21 14.80
C GLU A 178 9.22 3.48 13.55
N ARG A 179 9.26 2.60 12.54
CA ARG A 179 8.53 2.76 11.26
C ARG A 179 7.44 1.72 11.06
N GLU A 180 6.73 1.33 12.11
CA GLU A 180 5.41 0.72 11.90
C GLU A 180 4.40 1.86 11.83
N PRO A 181 3.73 2.07 10.68
CA PRO A 181 2.60 3.00 10.64
C PRO A 181 1.51 2.43 11.56
N ASN A 182 1.08 3.21 12.54
CA ASN A 182 -0.21 2.99 13.20
C ASN A 182 -1.29 3.15 12.13
N ASP A 183 -1.69 2.05 11.49
CA ASP A 183 -2.87 1.99 10.64
C ASP A 183 -4.04 1.65 11.58
N ASP A 184 -4.85 2.65 11.92
CA ASP A 184 -6.02 2.55 12.84
C ASP A 184 -7.12 1.58 12.33
N ASN A 185 -6.85 0.85 11.24
CA ASN A 185 -7.74 -0.13 10.61
C ASN A 185 -7.14 -1.56 10.58
N TYR A 186 -6.29 -1.89 11.55
CA TYR A 186 -5.65 -3.21 11.65
C TYR A 186 -6.67 -4.31 12.00
N GLU A 187 -7.14 -5.06 10.99
CA GLU A 187 -7.59 -6.43 11.21
C GLU A 187 -6.44 -7.21 11.85
N GLY A 188 -6.75 -7.96 12.92
CA GLY A 188 -5.78 -8.58 13.81
C GLY A 188 -4.68 -9.40 13.11
N PRO A 189 -3.63 -9.79 13.84
CA PRO A 189 -2.48 -10.47 13.26
C PRO A 189 -2.92 -11.67 12.40
N SER A 190 -2.53 -11.65 11.13
CA SER A 190 -2.77 -12.78 10.20
C SER A 190 -2.36 -14.10 10.88
N PRO A 191 -3.09 -15.21 10.68
CA PRO A 191 -2.77 -16.51 11.30
C PRO A 191 -1.29 -16.90 11.15
N THR A 192 -0.69 -16.57 10.00
CA THR A 192 0.74 -16.79 9.71
C THR A 192 1.69 -15.91 10.54
N LYS A 193 1.31 -14.67 10.88
CA LYS A 193 2.08 -13.79 11.79
C LYS A 193 2.04 -14.34 13.22
N GLN A 194 0.89 -14.82 13.67
CA GLN A 194 0.73 -15.37 15.02
C GLN A 194 1.52 -16.69 15.18
N GLU A 195 1.45 -17.59 14.20
CA GLU A 195 2.26 -18.82 14.17
C GLU A 195 3.76 -18.53 14.19
N TYR A 196 4.24 -17.55 13.42
CA TYR A 196 5.64 -17.13 13.44
C TYR A 196 6.08 -16.65 14.83
N ILE A 197 5.29 -15.77 15.47
CA ILE A 197 5.61 -15.24 16.80
C ILE A 197 5.68 -16.36 17.85
N LEU A 198 4.74 -17.30 17.82
CA LEU A 198 4.72 -18.43 18.74
C LEU A 198 5.90 -19.38 18.50
N SER A 199 6.22 -19.69 17.24
CA SER A 199 7.39 -20.50 16.89
C SER A 199 8.68 -19.84 17.35
N GLN A 200 8.80 -18.52 17.17
CA GLN A 200 9.97 -17.75 17.57
C GLN A 200 10.12 -17.71 19.10
N ALA A 201 9.03 -17.51 19.84
CA ALA A 201 9.03 -17.55 21.30
C ALA A 201 9.46 -18.93 21.83
N LYS A 202 9.05 -20.02 21.17
CA LYS A 202 9.47 -21.39 21.53
C LYS A 202 10.97 -21.58 21.37
N ILE A 203 11.54 -21.20 20.22
CA ILE A 203 12.99 -21.31 19.96
C ILE A 203 13.77 -20.48 20.98
N ASN A 204 13.32 -19.26 21.29
CA ASN A 204 13.95 -18.41 22.30
C ASN A 204 13.95 -19.07 23.69
N LYS A 205 12.84 -19.69 24.09
CA LYS A 205 12.75 -20.42 25.36
C LYS A 205 13.74 -21.58 25.42
N GLU A 206 13.88 -22.35 24.35
CA GLU A 206 14.85 -23.45 24.27
C GLU A 206 16.30 -22.95 24.37
N ILE A 207 16.63 -21.84 23.70
CA ILE A 207 17.96 -21.21 23.80
C ILE A 207 18.25 -20.74 25.23
N LEU A 208 17.28 -20.12 25.92
CA LEU A 208 17.46 -19.68 27.31
C LEU A 208 17.73 -20.85 28.25
N THR A 209 16.98 -21.95 28.11
CA THR A 209 17.21 -23.16 28.92
C THR A 209 18.58 -23.77 28.62
N LEU A 210 19.02 -23.78 27.36
CA LEU A 210 20.37 -24.23 27.01
C LEU A 210 21.45 -23.34 27.60
N ASN A 211 21.29 -22.02 27.57
CA ASN A 211 22.24 -21.07 28.17
C ASN A 211 22.37 -21.28 29.69
N GLN A 212 21.25 -21.48 30.40
CA GLN A 212 21.26 -21.79 31.84
C GLN A 212 21.99 -23.11 32.13
N ASN A 213 21.71 -24.16 31.35
CA ASN A 213 22.37 -25.45 31.50
C ASN A 213 23.87 -25.39 31.18
N LEU A 214 24.27 -24.61 30.17
CA LEU A 214 25.67 -24.38 29.84
C LEU A 214 26.40 -23.70 30.99
N MET A 215 25.83 -22.61 31.53
CA MET A 215 26.39 -21.89 32.67
C MET A 215 26.63 -22.82 33.86
N TRP A 216 25.62 -23.56 34.29
CA TRP A 216 25.77 -24.47 35.44
C TRP A 216 26.77 -25.60 35.18
N LYS A 217 26.85 -26.14 33.96
CA LYS A 217 27.83 -27.19 33.63
C LYS A 217 29.25 -26.65 33.51
N GLU A 218 29.43 -25.45 32.98
CA GLU A 218 30.74 -24.78 32.91
C GLU A 218 31.25 -24.44 34.31
N GLU A 219 30.38 -23.94 35.19
CA GLU A 219 30.71 -23.68 36.59
C GLU A 219 31.01 -24.97 37.37
N LEU A 220 30.25 -26.05 37.12
CA LEU A 220 30.55 -27.35 37.70
C LEU A 220 31.94 -27.87 37.28
N ILE A 221 32.34 -27.67 36.01
CA ILE A 221 33.70 -28.00 35.58
C ILE A 221 34.75 -27.14 36.29
N ALA A 222 34.51 -25.84 36.46
CA ALA A 222 35.42 -24.95 37.17
C ALA A 222 35.65 -25.42 38.61
N THR A 223 34.58 -25.76 39.34
CA THR A 223 34.70 -26.31 40.70
C THR A 223 35.43 -27.66 40.74
N TYR A 224 35.24 -28.53 39.74
CA TYR A 224 36.02 -29.76 39.64
C TYR A 224 37.51 -29.47 39.44
N TYR A 225 37.85 -28.46 38.63
CA TYR A 225 39.23 -28.04 38.45
C TYR A 225 39.84 -27.46 39.72
N GLU A 226 39.16 -26.55 40.40
CA GLU A 226 39.60 -25.98 41.69
C GLU A 226 39.85 -27.06 42.74
N ASN A 227 38.96 -28.05 42.82
CA ASN A 227 39.13 -29.20 43.73
C ASN A 227 40.26 -30.15 43.31
N SER A 228 40.64 -30.15 42.03
CA SER A 228 41.72 -30.98 41.47
C SER A 228 43.08 -30.26 41.36
N ASP A 229 43.12 -28.94 41.55
CA ASP A 229 44.30 -28.07 41.45
C ASP A 229 45.23 -28.16 42.68
N SER A 230 44.86 -28.97 43.67
CA SER A 230 45.83 -29.50 44.62
C SER A 230 46.84 -30.31 43.82
N LYS A 231 48.02 -29.72 43.53
CA LYS A 231 49.13 -30.19 42.68
C LYS A 231 49.64 -31.61 43.03
N VAL A 232 48.79 -32.60 42.86
CA VAL A 232 49.11 -34.01 42.99
C VAL A 232 49.36 -34.50 41.58
N ASP A 233 50.62 -34.51 41.18
CA ASP A 233 51.04 -35.09 39.91
C ASP A 233 50.79 -36.60 39.97
N ILE A 234 49.80 -37.08 39.20
CA ILE A 234 49.43 -38.51 39.17
C ILE A 234 50.62 -39.34 38.70
N GLN A 235 51.41 -38.81 37.76
CA GLN A 235 52.57 -39.53 37.24
C GLN A 235 53.59 -39.76 38.36
N ASN A 236 53.85 -38.72 39.15
CA ASN A 236 54.75 -38.80 40.30
C ASN A 236 54.19 -39.70 41.42
N VAL A 237 52.90 -39.59 41.75
CA VAL A 237 52.26 -40.47 42.75
C VAL A 237 52.23 -41.93 42.29
N SER A 238 52.03 -42.20 41.01
CA SER A 238 52.09 -43.55 40.45
C SER A 238 53.51 -44.13 40.56
N LEU A 239 54.55 -43.35 40.28
CA LEU A 239 55.94 -43.77 40.44
C LEU A 239 56.29 -44.05 41.91
N ILE A 240 55.79 -43.23 42.83
CA ILE A 240 55.95 -43.43 44.28
C ILE A 240 55.25 -44.72 44.72
N VAL A 241 54.07 -45.03 44.20
CA VAL A 241 53.36 -46.29 44.47
C VAL A 241 54.14 -47.49 43.96
N GLU A 242 54.73 -47.41 42.76
CA GLU A 242 55.59 -48.45 42.18
C GLU A 242 56.82 -48.73 43.05
N ASP A 243 57.49 -47.67 43.52
CA ASP A 243 58.67 -47.76 44.38
C ASP A 243 58.33 -48.33 45.77
N LEU A 244 57.23 -47.90 46.38
CA LEU A 244 56.76 -48.46 47.65
C LEU A 244 56.39 -49.94 47.53
N LYS A 245 55.79 -50.36 46.41
CA LYS A 245 55.51 -51.78 46.13
C LYS A 245 56.79 -52.60 46.00
N LYS A 246 57.82 -52.05 45.37
CA LYS A 246 59.14 -52.68 45.27
C LYS A 246 59.81 -52.83 46.64
N GLN A 247 59.80 -51.79 47.47
CA GLN A 247 60.32 -51.85 48.85
C GLN A 247 59.57 -52.87 49.71
N ILE A 248 58.24 -52.98 49.55
CA ILE A 248 57.44 -54.02 50.22
C ILE A 248 57.89 -55.42 49.78
N ALA A 249 58.10 -55.64 48.48
CA ALA A 249 58.54 -56.93 47.95
C ALA A 249 59.94 -57.32 48.47
N GLU A 250 60.89 -56.39 48.50
CA GLU A 250 62.24 -56.60 49.05
C GLU A 250 62.21 -56.96 50.55
N LEU A 251 61.41 -56.24 51.35
CA LEU A 251 61.25 -56.51 52.79
C LEU A 251 60.46 -57.81 53.06
N GLN A 252 59.53 -58.18 52.19
CA GLN A 252 58.83 -59.47 52.24
C GLN A 252 59.77 -60.62 51.91
N GLN A 253 60.64 -60.45 50.91
CA GLN A 253 61.69 -61.40 50.59
C GLN A 253 62.68 -61.57 51.75
N GLU A 254 63.15 -60.48 52.37
CA GLU A 254 64.00 -60.53 53.58
C GLU A 254 63.30 -61.28 54.73
N LYS A 255 61.99 -61.05 54.91
CA LYS A 255 61.16 -61.75 55.90
C LYS A 255 61.13 -63.26 55.63
N GLU A 256 60.90 -63.65 54.38
CA GLU A 256 60.79 -65.05 53.98
C GLU A 256 62.14 -65.78 54.06
N GLU A 257 63.23 -65.13 53.67
CA GLU A 257 64.61 -65.64 53.84
C GLU A 257 64.94 -65.83 55.33
N LEU A 258 64.58 -64.87 56.20
CA LEU A 258 64.79 -64.98 57.65
C LEU A 258 63.93 -66.08 58.29
N LEU A 259 62.71 -66.32 57.79
CA LEU A 259 61.85 -67.42 58.23
C LEU A 259 62.42 -68.79 57.81
N VAL A 260 62.87 -68.93 56.57
CA VAL A 260 63.52 -70.14 56.08
C VAL A 260 64.79 -70.42 56.90
N GLN A 261 65.62 -69.41 57.15
CA GLN A 261 66.84 -69.53 57.98
C GLN A 261 66.57 -69.83 59.46
N LEU A 262 65.39 -69.50 59.98
CA LEU A 262 64.94 -69.89 61.32
C LEU A 262 64.40 -71.33 61.34
N SER A 263 63.77 -71.79 60.25
CA SER A 263 63.28 -73.17 60.10
C SER A 263 64.39 -74.20 59.87
N SER A 264 65.48 -73.80 59.22
CA SER A 264 66.61 -74.67 58.88
C SER A 264 67.69 -74.77 59.97
N SER A 265 67.55 -74.04 61.08
CA SER A 265 68.54 -73.97 62.16
C SER A 265 68.06 -74.74 63.41
N SER A 266 68.78 -75.79 63.79
CA SER A 266 68.39 -76.72 64.87
C SER A 266 68.71 -76.25 66.30
N SER A 267 69.28 -75.06 66.49
CA SER A 267 69.60 -74.51 67.82
C SER A 267 68.70 -73.34 68.20
N ALA A 268 67.64 -73.61 68.97
CA ALA A 268 66.63 -72.62 69.37
C ALA A 268 67.12 -71.53 70.36
N SER A 269 68.35 -71.64 70.90
CA SER A 269 68.90 -70.75 71.94
C SER A 269 70.22 -70.06 71.54
N SER A 270 70.37 -69.75 70.25
CA SER A 270 71.50 -68.96 69.76
C SER A 270 71.17 -67.47 69.80
N LYS A 271 72.11 -66.61 70.24
CA LYS A 271 72.01 -65.14 70.11
C LYS A 271 71.60 -64.71 68.69
N ILE A 272 71.98 -65.49 67.68
CA ILE A 272 71.67 -65.27 66.26
C ILE A 272 70.20 -65.56 65.95
N ALA A 273 69.61 -66.60 66.54
CA ALA A 273 68.19 -66.92 66.36
C ALA A 273 67.27 -65.87 67.02
N GLU A 274 67.66 -65.39 68.21
CA GLU A 274 66.96 -64.30 68.91
C GLU A 274 67.04 -62.97 68.13
N GLN A 275 68.21 -62.65 67.56
CA GLN A 275 68.39 -61.49 66.69
C GLN A 275 67.53 -61.57 65.41
N ARG A 276 67.42 -62.76 64.78
CA ARG A 276 66.55 -62.97 63.62
C ARG A 276 65.06 -62.81 63.95
N ARG A 277 64.61 -63.29 65.12
CA ARG A 277 63.22 -63.09 65.60
C ARG A 277 62.93 -61.61 65.88
N LYS A 278 63.85 -60.89 66.52
CA LYS A 278 63.72 -59.45 66.74
C LYS A 278 63.67 -58.67 65.42
N ARG A 279 64.50 -59.05 64.45
CA ARG A 279 64.48 -58.45 63.10
C ARG A 279 63.17 -58.73 62.37
N LEU A 280 62.62 -59.94 62.47
CA LEU A 280 61.28 -60.28 61.96
C LEU A 280 60.18 -59.44 62.61
N GLN A 281 60.22 -59.29 63.94
CA GLN A 281 59.30 -58.45 64.70
C GLN A 281 59.38 -56.97 64.31
N ASP A 282 60.54 -56.48 63.88
CA ASP A 282 60.74 -55.11 63.39
C ASP A 282 60.33 -54.91 61.92
N LEU A 283 60.46 -55.95 61.07
CA LEU A 283 60.12 -55.91 59.65
C LEU A 283 58.60 -55.97 59.41
N GLU A 284 57.87 -56.74 60.21
CA GLU A 284 56.42 -56.90 60.11
C GLU A 284 55.61 -55.59 60.23
N PRO A 285 55.82 -54.71 61.23
CA PRO A 285 55.14 -53.42 61.30
C PRO A 285 55.58 -52.46 60.18
N LYS A 286 56.81 -52.57 59.66
CA LYS A 286 57.29 -51.75 58.53
C LYS A 286 56.59 -52.12 57.23
N VAL A 287 56.43 -53.41 56.94
CA VAL A 287 55.67 -53.90 55.78
C VAL A 287 54.20 -53.47 55.89
N ALA A 288 53.58 -53.61 57.07
CA ALA A 288 52.20 -53.16 57.28
C ALA A 288 52.03 -51.64 57.09
N ALA A 289 52.99 -50.83 57.56
CA ALA A 289 52.97 -49.38 57.39
C ALA A 289 53.14 -48.95 55.91
N LEU A 290 54.03 -49.62 55.16
CA LEU A 290 54.22 -49.37 53.73
C LEU A 290 52.98 -49.81 52.92
N MET A 291 52.38 -50.96 53.24
CA MET A 291 51.12 -51.40 52.62
C MET A 291 49.99 -50.40 52.86
N LYS A 292 49.88 -49.84 54.06
CA LYS A 292 48.90 -48.77 54.36
C LYS A 292 49.15 -47.51 53.54
N LYS A 293 50.42 -47.12 53.34
CA LYS A 293 50.79 -45.98 52.47
C LYS A 293 50.43 -46.22 51.01
N VAL A 294 50.71 -47.42 50.48
CA VAL A 294 50.32 -47.81 49.12
C VAL A 294 48.80 -47.75 48.94
N SER A 295 48.04 -48.33 49.88
CA SER A 295 46.58 -48.32 49.83
C SER A 295 45.99 -46.90 49.84
N GLU A 296 46.59 -45.96 50.58
CA GLU A 296 46.11 -44.57 50.63
C GLU A 296 46.42 -43.82 49.33
N GLN A 297 47.62 -44.01 48.75
CA GLN A 297 47.97 -43.39 47.46
C GLN A 297 47.14 -43.95 46.31
N GLU A 298 46.87 -45.26 46.29
CA GLU A 298 45.97 -45.87 45.30
C GLU A 298 44.52 -45.35 45.42
N ARG A 299 44.05 -45.03 46.63
CA ARG A 299 42.75 -44.39 46.85
C ARG A 299 42.69 -43.00 46.21
N ILE A 300 43.76 -42.22 46.34
CA ILE A 300 43.88 -40.88 45.74
C ILE A 300 43.87 -40.97 44.21
N ILE A 301 44.62 -41.90 43.62
CA ILE A 301 44.63 -42.15 42.16
C ILE A 301 43.22 -42.49 41.66
N LYS A 302 42.51 -43.42 42.32
CA LYS A 302 41.13 -43.79 41.94
C LYS A 302 40.17 -42.62 42.04
N MET A 303 40.27 -41.81 43.10
CA MET A 303 39.42 -40.63 43.28
C MET A 303 39.64 -39.60 42.16
N LYS A 304 40.91 -39.36 41.79
CA LYS A 304 41.28 -38.41 40.73
C LYS A 304 40.86 -38.89 39.34
N ALA A 305 41.06 -40.18 39.03
CA ALA A 305 40.59 -40.80 37.79
C ALA A 305 39.07 -40.66 37.62
N ASN A 306 38.30 -40.91 38.70
CA ASN A 306 36.84 -40.76 38.69
C ASN A 306 36.41 -39.30 38.48
N SER A 307 37.15 -38.31 39.04
CA SER A 307 36.86 -36.89 38.77
C SER A 307 37.20 -36.48 37.33
N GLU A 308 38.31 -36.97 36.77
CA GLU A 308 38.70 -36.70 35.39
C GLU A 308 37.70 -37.28 34.38
N GLU A 309 37.15 -38.47 34.66
CA GLU A 309 36.09 -39.07 33.85
C GLU A 309 34.80 -38.23 33.89
N LYS A 310 34.40 -37.72 35.07
CA LYS A 310 33.26 -36.80 35.21
C LYS A 310 33.49 -35.49 34.45
N ILE A 311 34.69 -34.90 34.55
CA ILE A 311 35.06 -33.70 33.78
C ILE A 311 34.96 -33.99 32.28
N LYS A 312 35.45 -35.14 31.81
CA LYS A 312 35.38 -35.54 30.40
C LYS A 312 33.94 -35.66 29.91
N ASN A 313 33.07 -36.29 30.69
CA ASN A 313 31.64 -36.41 30.37
C ASN A 313 30.95 -35.04 30.33
N LEU A 314 31.21 -34.18 31.31
CA LEU A 314 30.69 -32.80 31.32
C LEU A 314 31.19 -31.98 30.11
N LYS A 315 32.45 -32.13 29.71
CA LYS A 315 32.99 -31.48 28.49
C LYS A 315 32.24 -31.93 27.24
N ASN A 316 32.01 -33.24 27.08
CA ASN A 316 31.27 -33.78 25.95
C ASN A 316 29.83 -33.24 25.89
N ASP A 317 29.16 -33.18 27.06
CA ASP A 317 27.83 -32.61 27.18
C ASP A 317 27.78 -31.12 26.81
N ILE A 318 28.74 -30.32 27.31
CA ILE A 318 28.85 -28.89 26.98
C ILE A 318 29.06 -28.71 25.48
N MET A 319 29.93 -29.51 24.85
CA MET A 319 30.12 -29.46 23.39
C MET A 319 28.82 -29.77 22.64
N SER A 320 28.09 -30.80 23.07
CA SER A 320 26.80 -31.16 22.48
C SER A 320 25.76 -30.04 22.64
N MET A 321 25.67 -29.43 23.83
CA MET A 321 24.77 -28.30 24.11
C MET A 321 25.14 -27.06 23.30
N LYS A 322 26.43 -26.72 23.16
CA LYS A 322 26.91 -25.62 22.31
C LYS A 322 26.52 -25.84 20.85
N LYS A 323 26.68 -27.07 20.33
CA LYS A 323 26.26 -27.43 18.97
C LYS A 323 24.74 -27.31 18.78
N MET A 324 23.95 -27.71 19.78
CA MET A 324 22.50 -27.55 19.74
C MET A 324 22.07 -26.07 19.78
N LYS A 325 22.71 -25.24 20.63
CA LYS A 325 22.50 -23.78 20.69
C LYS A 325 22.73 -23.14 19.31
N VAL A 326 23.85 -23.44 18.67
CA VAL A 326 24.17 -22.91 17.33
C VAL A 326 23.11 -23.30 16.29
N ARG A 327 22.65 -24.56 16.31
CA ARG A 327 21.61 -25.04 15.39
C ARG A 327 20.29 -24.29 15.58
N LEU A 328 19.86 -24.07 16.82
CA LEU A 328 18.64 -23.31 17.12
C LEU A 328 18.75 -21.86 16.67
N ILE A 329 19.91 -21.22 16.87
CA ILE A 329 20.13 -19.85 16.40
C ILE A 329 20.10 -19.77 14.87
N GLN A 330 20.65 -20.76 14.16
CA GLN A 330 20.56 -20.82 12.70
C GLN A 330 19.10 -20.99 12.22
N GLN A 331 18.35 -21.89 12.86
CA GLN A 331 16.92 -22.09 12.57
C GLN A 331 16.11 -20.80 12.81
N MET A 332 16.42 -20.09 13.89
CA MET A 332 15.85 -18.78 14.22
C MET A 332 16.09 -17.75 13.11
N LYS A 333 17.35 -17.62 12.65
CA LYS A 333 17.74 -16.69 11.56
C LYS A 333 17.02 -17.03 10.26
N MET A 334 16.98 -18.30 9.87
CA MET A 334 16.28 -18.73 8.65
C MET A 334 14.77 -18.47 8.72
N GLY A 335 14.16 -18.67 9.89
CA GLY A 335 12.74 -18.36 10.11
C GLY A 335 12.47 -16.86 9.92
N ASN A 336 13.34 -16.01 10.45
CA ASN A 336 13.25 -14.56 10.33
C ASN A 336 13.40 -14.09 8.88
N ASP A 337 14.39 -14.57 8.14
CA ASP A 337 14.60 -14.17 6.73
C ASP A 337 13.39 -14.53 5.86
N LYS A 338 12.78 -15.70 6.12
CA LYS A 338 11.53 -16.12 5.47
C LYS A 338 10.38 -15.20 5.84
N PHE A 339 10.23 -14.85 7.11
CA PHE A 339 9.17 -13.95 7.58
C PHE A 339 9.33 -12.53 7.02
N GLN A 340 10.55 -12.00 6.96
CA GLN A 340 10.85 -10.70 6.36
C GLN A 340 10.53 -10.67 4.86
N SER A 341 10.91 -11.72 4.14
CA SER A 341 10.59 -11.87 2.71
C SER A 341 9.08 -11.95 2.48
N TRP A 342 8.38 -12.71 3.31
CA TRP A 342 6.91 -12.81 3.28
C TRP A 342 6.24 -11.46 3.61
N LYS A 343 6.71 -10.75 4.65
CA LYS A 343 6.21 -9.41 5.03
C LYS A 343 6.40 -8.41 3.90
N ALA A 344 7.57 -8.40 3.26
CA ALA A 344 7.85 -7.52 2.12
C ALA A 344 6.93 -7.83 0.93
N ALA A 345 6.72 -9.11 0.61
CA ALA A 345 5.81 -9.54 -0.44
C ALA A 345 4.35 -9.12 -0.14
N LYS A 346 3.88 -9.36 1.08
CA LYS A 346 2.51 -8.99 1.50
C LYS A 346 2.29 -7.48 1.53
N ASN A 347 3.27 -6.71 1.97
CA ASN A 347 3.18 -5.24 1.91
C ASN A 347 3.10 -4.74 0.46
N LYS A 348 3.83 -5.36 -0.47
CA LYS A 348 3.76 -5.03 -1.90
C LYS A 348 2.40 -5.36 -2.50
N GLU A 349 1.83 -6.51 -2.14
CA GLU A 349 0.48 -6.93 -2.54
C GLU A 349 -0.58 -5.97 -1.99
N MET A 350 -0.51 -5.63 -0.69
CA MET A 350 -1.41 -4.66 -0.06
C MET A 350 -1.34 -3.29 -0.75
N LEU A 351 -0.14 -2.81 -1.07
CA LEU A 351 0.02 -1.52 -1.77
C LEU A 351 -0.58 -1.57 -3.18
N ALA A 352 -0.41 -2.68 -3.90
CA ALA A 352 -1.04 -2.88 -5.21
C ALA A 352 -2.57 -2.87 -5.12
N LEU A 353 -3.14 -3.57 -4.13
CA LEU A 353 -4.58 -3.58 -3.88
C LEU A 353 -5.12 -2.21 -3.45
N LYS A 354 -4.41 -1.49 -2.56
CA LYS A 354 -4.77 -0.11 -2.17
C LYS A 354 -4.79 0.81 -3.39
N ASN A 355 -3.77 0.73 -4.26
CA ASN A 355 -3.71 1.53 -5.49
C ASN A 355 -4.82 1.13 -6.48
N GLN A 356 -5.12 -0.15 -6.63
CA GLN A 356 -6.22 -0.62 -7.47
C GLN A 356 -7.58 -0.13 -6.95
N ASN A 357 -7.80 -0.17 -5.64
CA ASN A 357 -9.03 0.33 -5.03
C ASN A 357 -9.18 1.84 -5.25
N ILE A 358 -8.11 2.62 -5.10
CA ILE A 358 -8.12 4.06 -5.42
C ILE A 358 -8.48 4.31 -6.88
N ARG A 359 -7.91 3.55 -7.82
CA ARG A 359 -8.25 3.66 -9.26
C ARG A 359 -9.73 3.36 -9.51
N ASN A 360 -10.22 2.23 -9.01
CA ASN A 360 -11.62 1.83 -9.15
C ASN A 360 -12.56 2.87 -8.53
N GLN A 361 -12.22 3.46 -7.37
CA GLN A 361 -13.01 4.53 -6.76
C GLN A 361 -13.03 5.80 -7.62
N ASN A 362 -11.90 6.17 -8.23
CA ASN A 362 -11.83 7.33 -9.10
C ASN A 362 -12.62 7.11 -10.41
N GLU A 363 -12.55 5.91 -10.98
CA GLU A 363 -13.37 5.51 -12.13
C GLU A 363 -14.86 5.55 -11.79
N LEU A 364 -15.25 4.98 -10.63
CA LEU A 364 -16.64 5.02 -10.16
C LEU A 364 -17.14 6.47 -10.02
N LYS A 365 -16.35 7.34 -9.38
CA LYS A 365 -16.68 8.77 -9.26
C LYS A 365 -16.81 9.46 -10.61
N LYS A 366 -15.94 9.14 -11.58
CA LYS A 366 -16.02 9.68 -12.95
C LYS A 366 -17.30 9.23 -13.64
N MET A 367 -17.67 7.95 -13.50
CA MET A 367 -18.92 7.41 -14.04
C MET A 367 -20.15 8.03 -13.38
N GLU A 368 -20.15 8.20 -12.05
CA GLU A 368 -21.21 8.89 -11.31
C GLU A 368 -21.36 10.36 -11.75
N GLN A 369 -20.25 11.08 -11.93
CA GLN A 369 -20.27 12.45 -12.45
C GLN A 369 -20.81 12.51 -13.89
N MET A 370 -20.45 11.56 -14.74
CA MET A 370 -20.96 11.52 -16.11
C MET A 370 -22.47 11.21 -16.13
N HIS A 371 -22.91 10.24 -15.33
CA HIS A 371 -24.31 9.87 -15.20
C HIS A 371 -25.17 11.00 -14.63
N THR A 372 -24.68 11.70 -13.60
CA THR A 372 -25.39 12.88 -13.04
C THR A 372 -25.49 14.02 -14.05
N ARG A 373 -24.45 14.30 -14.83
CA ARG A 373 -24.52 15.28 -15.94
C ARG A 373 -25.54 14.87 -16.99
N GLN A 374 -25.55 13.61 -17.43
CA GLN A 374 -26.53 13.08 -18.37
C GLN A 374 -27.96 13.21 -17.82
N GLN A 375 -28.19 12.87 -16.55
CA GLN A 375 -29.50 13.05 -15.90
C GLN A 375 -29.95 14.51 -15.87
N ILE A 376 -29.05 15.46 -15.58
CA ILE A 376 -29.38 16.89 -15.58
C ILE A 376 -29.78 17.35 -16.99
N VAL A 377 -29.04 16.93 -18.02
CA VAL A 377 -29.36 17.28 -19.42
C VAL A 377 -30.72 16.71 -19.82
N LEU A 378 -30.96 15.42 -19.53
CA LEU A 378 -32.24 14.77 -19.81
C LEU A 378 -33.40 15.46 -19.09
N LYS A 379 -33.21 15.85 -17.81
CA LYS A 379 -34.21 16.58 -17.04
C LYS A 379 -34.51 17.95 -17.67
N ARG A 380 -33.49 18.70 -18.08
CA ARG A 380 -33.68 19.99 -18.78
C ARG A 380 -34.40 19.82 -20.12
N LYS A 381 -34.02 18.81 -20.92
CA LYS A 381 -34.69 18.49 -22.20
C LYS A 381 -36.17 18.13 -21.97
N LEU A 382 -36.47 17.30 -20.97
CA LEU A 382 -37.84 16.95 -20.56
C LEU A 382 -38.65 18.16 -20.08
N GLU A 383 -38.06 19.03 -19.26
CA GLU A 383 -38.72 20.26 -18.76
C GLU A 383 -39.02 21.25 -19.90
N ALA A 384 -38.11 21.40 -20.86
CA ALA A 384 -38.31 22.25 -22.03
C ALA A 384 -39.45 21.71 -22.93
N ALA A 385 -39.45 20.40 -23.21
CA ALA A 385 -40.52 19.74 -23.97
C ALA A 385 -41.88 19.84 -23.24
N ALA A 386 -41.90 19.63 -21.92
CA ALA A 386 -43.10 19.78 -21.11
C ALA A 386 -43.63 21.23 -21.11
N ALA A 387 -42.74 22.23 -21.07
CA ALA A 387 -43.12 23.64 -21.15
C ALA A 387 -43.73 24.01 -22.50
N ALA A 388 -43.16 23.52 -23.61
CA ALA A 388 -43.72 23.70 -24.95
C ALA A 388 -45.10 23.04 -25.07
N ASN A 389 -45.24 21.81 -24.57
CA ASN A 389 -46.52 21.10 -24.54
C ASN A 389 -47.57 21.82 -23.70
N LYS A 390 -47.19 22.34 -22.52
CA LYS A 390 -48.10 23.10 -21.67
C LYS A 390 -48.60 24.38 -22.36
N ARG A 391 -47.73 25.08 -23.09
CA ARG A 391 -48.13 26.27 -23.87
C ARG A 391 -49.12 25.92 -24.97
N LEU A 392 -48.84 24.89 -25.76
CA LEU A 392 -49.73 24.42 -26.83
C LEU A 392 -51.10 23.96 -26.32
N VAL A 393 -51.12 23.17 -25.25
CA VAL A 393 -52.37 22.72 -24.62
C VAL A 393 -53.16 23.90 -24.05
N ALA A 394 -52.49 24.90 -23.45
CA ALA A 394 -53.15 26.10 -22.97
C ALA A 394 -53.79 26.91 -24.11
N THR A 395 -53.15 27.00 -25.27
CA THR A 395 -53.71 27.66 -26.46
C THR A 395 -54.94 26.90 -26.99
N LEU A 396 -54.86 25.57 -27.12
CA LEU A 396 -55.97 24.72 -27.58
C LEU A 396 -57.16 24.76 -26.60
N GLU A 397 -56.92 24.78 -25.29
CA GLU A 397 -57.97 24.85 -24.28
C GLU A 397 -58.64 26.22 -24.28
N ARG A 398 -57.88 27.32 -24.47
CA ARG A 398 -58.46 28.65 -24.66
C ARG A 398 -59.32 28.72 -25.92
N GLN A 399 -58.92 28.07 -27.01
CA GLN A 399 -59.73 28.01 -28.24
C GLN A 399 -61.09 27.32 -27.99
N LYS A 400 -61.11 26.23 -27.21
CA LYS A 400 -62.36 25.56 -26.80
C LYS A 400 -63.23 26.43 -25.89
N ILE A 401 -62.60 27.14 -24.94
CA ILE A 401 -63.31 28.05 -24.03
C ILE A 401 -63.86 29.26 -24.80
N ALA A 402 -63.12 29.81 -25.76
CA ALA A 402 -63.56 30.93 -26.61
C ALA A 402 -64.74 30.53 -27.50
N LYS A 403 -64.71 29.32 -28.10
CA LYS A 403 -65.85 28.77 -28.86
C LYS A 403 -67.10 28.50 -28.01
N SER A 404 -66.98 28.35 -26.69
CA SER A 404 -68.11 28.06 -25.78
C SER A 404 -68.61 29.25 -24.97
N LYS A 405 -67.84 30.35 -24.87
CA LYS A 405 -68.25 31.57 -24.16
C LYS A 405 -69.06 32.50 -25.06
N ARG A 406 -70.27 32.86 -24.63
CA ARG A 406 -70.99 34.05 -25.14
C ARG A 406 -70.37 35.30 -24.51
N LEU A 407 -69.75 36.12 -25.34
CA LEU A 407 -69.15 37.41 -24.99
C LEU A 407 -70.15 38.34 -24.27
N LYS A 408 -69.74 38.95 -23.15
CA LYS A 408 -70.51 39.96 -22.39
C LYS A 408 -69.63 41.18 -22.16
N GLY A 409 -69.97 42.31 -22.77
CA GLY A 409 -69.20 43.55 -22.69
C GLY A 409 -69.73 44.61 -23.66
N THR A 410 -69.16 45.81 -23.65
CA THR A 410 -69.44 46.82 -24.70
C THR A 410 -68.88 46.35 -26.03
N ALA A 411 -69.53 46.68 -27.15
CA ALA A 411 -69.09 46.28 -28.51
C ALA A 411 -67.60 46.60 -28.74
N THR A 412 -67.12 47.75 -28.25
CA THR A 412 -65.71 48.16 -28.28
C THR A 412 -64.75 47.20 -27.58
N ASN A 413 -65.13 46.65 -26.42
CA ASN A 413 -64.27 45.73 -25.68
C ASN A 413 -64.29 44.33 -26.29
N LEU A 414 -65.44 43.90 -26.83
CA LEU A 414 -65.57 42.63 -27.52
C LEU A 414 -64.71 42.57 -28.79
N ILE A 415 -64.66 43.67 -29.55
CA ILE A 415 -63.80 43.81 -30.72
C ILE A 415 -62.32 43.72 -30.32
N LYS A 416 -61.91 44.40 -29.24
CA LYS A 416 -60.52 44.36 -28.73
C LYS A 416 -60.12 42.97 -28.23
N GLU A 417 -60.98 42.33 -27.44
CA GLU A 417 -60.74 40.97 -26.94
C GLU A 417 -60.61 39.98 -28.09
N LYS A 418 -61.50 40.03 -29.07
CA LYS A 418 -61.42 39.15 -30.25
C LYS A 418 -60.14 39.39 -31.06
N ILE A 419 -59.76 40.64 -31.31
CA ILE A 419 -58.51 40.98 -32.01
C ILE A 419 -57.30 40.41 -31.27
N ASN A 420 -57.26 40.52 -29.94
CA ASN A 420 -56.17 39.96 -29.14
C ASN A 420 -56.17 38.42 -29.17
N GLU A 421 -57.33 37.77 -29.09
CA GLU A 421 -57.43 36.30 -29.20
C GLU A 421 -56.90 35.78 -30.55
N GLU A 422 -57.24 36.43 -31.66
CA GLU A 422 -56.74 36.06 -33.00
C GLU A 422 -55.24 36.33 -33.14
N LEU A 423 -54.74 37.47 -32.63
CA LEU A 423 -53.31 37.80 -32.65
C LEU A 423 -52.49 36.85 -31.79
N GLU A 424 -52.96 36.47 -30.60
CA GLU A 424 -52.31 35.49 -29.73
C GLU A 424 -52.28 34.09 -30.38
N MET A 425 -53.34 33.70 -31.09
CA MET A 425 -53.38 32.43 -31.83
C MET A 425 -52.37 32.42 -32.97
N MET A 426 -52.30 33.50 -33.75
CA MET A 426 -51.29 33.67 -34.81
C MET A 426 -49.86 33.66 -34.23
N GLU A 427 -49.62 34.39 -33.13
CA GLU A 427 -48.31 34.43 -32.45
C GLU A 427 -47.90 33.03 -31.95
N SER A 428 -48.81 32.29 -31.30
CA SER A 428 -48.56 30.92 -30.84
C SER A 428 -48.31 29.95 -32.00
N THR A 429 -49.02 30.08 -33.12
CA THR A 429 -48.85 29.24 -34.31
C THR A 429 -47.50 29.48 -34.97
N ASN A 430 -47.14 30.75 -35.17
CA ASN A 430 -45.84 31.14 -35.72
C ASN A 430 -44.68 30.71 -34.80
N GLN A 431 -44.85 30.80 -33.48
CA GLN A 431 -43.84 30.34 -32.52
C GLN A 431 -43.64 28.82 -32.56
N ALA A 432 -44.72 28.04 -32.71
CA ALA A 432 -44.64 26.60 -32.87
C ALA A 432 -43.99 26.22 -34.21
N GLN A 433 -44.31 26.93 -35.30
CA GLN A 433 -43.65 26.74 -36.59
C GLN A 433 -42.15 27.04 -36.52
N LYS A 434 -41.74 28.12 -35.86
CA LYS A 434 -40.32 28.42 -35.66
C LYS A 434 -39.61 27.37 -34.80
N SER A 435 -40.29 26.84 -33.78
CA SER A 435 -39.75 25.76 -32.94
C SER A 435 -39.55 24.47 -33.75
N LEU A 436 -40.46 24.16 -34.67
CA LEU A 436 -40.31 23.03 -35.59
C LEU A 436 -39.11 23.20 -36.51
N GLU A 437 -38.93 24.40 -37.08
CA GLU A 437 -37.78 24.71 -37.93
C GLU A 437 -36.45 24.50 -37.18
N ASN A 438 -36.36 24.97 -35.94
CA ASN A 438 -35.18 24.77 -35.10
C ASN A 438 -34.92 23.27 -34.83
N LEU A 439 -35.96 22.49 -34.50
CA LEU A 439 -35.81 21.04 -34.30
C LEU A 439 -35.36 20.31 -35.58
N MET A 440 -35.83 20.76 -36.75
CA MET A 440 -35.39 20.22 -38.04
C MET A 440 -33.92 20.56 -38.32
N GLN A 441 -33.48 21.76 -37.95
CA GLN A 441 -32.07 22.16 -38.04
C GLN A 441 -31.18 21.32 -37.10
N GLU A 442 -31.56 21.19 -35.83
CA GLU A 442 -30.84 20.35 -34.86
C GLU A 442 -30.73 18.89 -35.33
N ARG A 443 -31.81 18.34 -35.92
CA ARG A 443 -31.79 17.00 -36.53
C ARG A 443 -30.78 16.92 -37.68
N ALA A 444 -30.69 17.95 -38.53
CA ALA A 444 -29.75 17.96 -39.65
C ALA A 444 -28.29 18.01 -39.16
N GLU A 445 -28.02 18.79 -38.11
CA GLU A 445 -26.70 18.85 -37.46
C GLU A 445 -26.32 17.49 -36.85
N LEU A 446 -27.23 16.86 -36.09
CA LEU A 446 -27.01 15.52 -35.54
C LEU A 446 -26.80 14.45 -36.62
N MET A 447 -27.49 14.54 -37.76
CA MET A 447 -27.28 13.64 -38.88
C MET A 447 -25.91 13.83 -39.52
N LYS A 448 -25.40 15.06 -39.59
CA LYS A 448 -24.05 15.35 -40.06
C LYS A 448 -23.01 14.74 -39.12
N GLU A 449 -23.12 14.95 -37.82
CA GLU A 449 -22.23 14.35 -36.81
C GLU A 449 -22.25 12.82 -36.86
N PHE A 450 -23.43 12.22 -37.03
CA PHE A 450 -23.56 10.77 -37.18
C PHE A 450 -22.84 10.25 -38.43
N SER A 451 -22.93 10.98 -39.54
CA SER A 451 -22.22 10.65 -40.78
C SER A 451 -20.70 10.74 -40.61
N ASP A 452 -20.21 11.80 -39.96
CA ASP A 452 -18.78 11.99 -39.69
C ASP A 452 -18.23 10.90 -38.78
N LEU A 453 -18.98 10.53 -37.74
CA LEU A 453 -18.61 9.44 -36.83
C LEU A 453 -18.60 8.10 -37.56
N LYS A 454 -19.59 7.83 -38.42
CA LYS A 454 -19.62 6.62 -39.24
C LYS A 454 -18.41 6.53 -40.17
N ALA A 455 -18.04 7.64 -40.82
CA ALA A 455 -16.85 7.69 -41.68
C ALA A 455 -15.55 7.40 -40.91
N ARG A 456 -15.44 7.86 -39.65
CA ARG A 456 -14.31 7.52 -38.77
C ARG A 456 -14.30 6.03 -38.41
N LEU A 457 -15.47 5.44 -38.18
CA LEU A 457 -15.61 4.02 -37.83
C LEU A 457 -15.26 3.09 -39.00
N ASP A 458 -15.51 3.53 -40.23
CA ASP A 458 -15.17 2.81 -41.46
C ASP A 458 -13.68 2.95 -41.85
N ASN A 459 -12.88 3.76 -41.12
CA ASN A 459 -11.45 3.94 -41.38
C ASN A 459 -10.63 2.71 -40.92
N PRO A 460 -9.88 2.04 -41.82
CA PRO A 460 -9.09 0.84 -41.52
C PRO A 460 -8.02 1.02 -40.43
N PHE A 461 -7.56 2.24 -40.18
CA PHE A 461 -6.49 2.54 -39.22
C PHE A 461 -7.00 2.81 -37.79
N THR A 462 -8.30 2.76 -37.54
CA THR A 462 -8.85 2.93 -36.19
C THR A 462 -8.55 1.75 -35.30
N THR A 463 -8.09 2.03 -34.08
CA THR A 463 -7.80 0.99 -33.08
C THR A 463 -9.09 0.37 -32.54
N GLU A 464 -9.04 -0.87 -32.07
CA GLU A 464 -10.22 -1.56 -31.51
C GLU A 464 -10.80 -0.83 -30.28
N GLU A 465 -9.96 -0.16 -29.50
CA GLU A 465 -10.40 0.63 -28.35
C GLU A 465 -11.12 1.93 -28.78
N GLU A 466 -10.63 2.59 -29.84
CA GLU A 466 -11.32 3.73 -30.47
C GLU A 466 -12.62 3.31 -31.13
N LYS A 467 -12.67 2.15 -31.80
CA LYS A 467 -13.90 1.62 -32.38
C LYS A 467 -14.98 1.40 -31.32
N LEU A 468 -14.60 0.91 -30.14
CA LEU A 468 -15.53 0.72 -29.03
C LEU A 468 -16.14 2.06 -28.57
N LYS A 469 -15.28 3.09 -28.35
CA LYS A 469 -15.70 4.45 -27.97
C LYS A 469 -16.57 5.12 -29.05
N LEU A 470 -16.19 4.97 -30.32
CA LEU A 470 -16.97 5.47 -31.45
C LEU A 470 -18.34 4.78 -31.51
N ASN A 471 -18.42 3.47 -31.29
CA ASN A 471 -19.69 2.74 -31.33
C ASN A 471 -20.64 3.17 -30.19
N ASP A 472 -20.10 3.50 -29.01
CA ASP A 472 -20.88 4.10 -27.92
C ASP A 472 -21.41 5.50 -28.30
N GLY A 473 -20.58 6.34 -28.90
CA GLY A 473 -20.99 7.66 -29.42
C GLY A 473 -22.06 7.55 -30.52
N LYS A 474 -21.93 6.56 -31.42
CA LYS A 474 -22.92 6.24 -32.45
C LYS A 474 -24.27 5.86 -31.84
N LYS A 475 -24.27 5.06 -30.77
CA LYS A 475 -25.49 4.67 -30.07
C LYS A 475 -26.17 5.89 -29.44
N GLN A 476 -25.40 6.76 -28.76
CA GLN A 476 -25.93 8.01 -28.19
C GLN A 476 -26.57 8.91 -29.26
N LEU A 477 -25.88 9.15 -30.38
CA LEU A 477 -26.42 9.96 -31.48
C LEU A 477 -27.68 9.32 -32.10
N THR A 478 -27.75 7.99 -32.15
CA THR A 478 -28.95 7.28 -32.64
C THR A 478 -30.15 7.53 -31.73
N ASP A 479 -29.94 7.46 -30.41
CA ASP A 479 -30.99 7.72 -29.42
C ASP A 479 -31.44 9.20 -29.46
N GLU A 480 -30.51 10.14 -29.61
CA GLU A 480 -30.84 11.56 -29.76
C GLU A 480 -31.61 11.86 -31.06
N LEU A 481 -31.23 11.24 -32.18
CA LEU A 481 -31.97 11.36 -33.44
C LEU A 481 -33.39 10.79 -33.32
N ALA A 482 -33.56 9.66 -32.63
CA ALA A 482 -34.89 9.08 -32.39
C ALA A 482 -35.78 10.01 -31.55
N LEU A 483 -35.21 10.66 -30.53
CA LEU A 483 -35.90 11.67 -29.73
C LEU A 483 -36.33 12.86 -30.59
N ARG A 484 -35.41 13.46 -31.36
CA ARG A 484 -35.72 14.60 -32.24
C ARG A 484 -36.79 14.27 -33.28
N ASN A 485 -36.74 13.08 -33.88
CA ASN A 485 -37.79 12.64 -34.79
C ASN A 485 -39.16 12.55 -34.11
N THR A 486 -39.19 12.09 -32.85
CA THR A 486 -40.45 12.01 -32.07
C THR A 486 -40.98 13.40 -31.74
N GLU A 487 -40.11 14.32 -31.30
CA GLU A 487 -40.47 15.72 -31.01
C GLU A 487 -40.99 16.45 -32.26
N ILE A 488 -40.33 16.25 -33.41
CA ILE A 488 -40.75 16.80 -34.71
C ILE A 488 -42.13 16.27 -35.08
N ALA A 489 -42.36 14.96 -34.99
CA ALA A 489 -43.63 14.35 -35.36
C ALA A 489 -44.79 14.84 -34.47
N ASP A 490 -44.56 14.94 -33.15
CA ASP A 490 -45.56 15.44 -32.20
C ASP A 490 -45.89 16.92 -32.44
N LEU A 491 -44.90 17.77 -32.68
CA LEU A 491 -45.10 19.19 -32.95
C LEU A 491 -45.77 19.42 -34.32
N GLN A 492 -45.40 18.64 -35.35
CA GLN A 492 -46.07 18.65 -36.65
C GLN A 492 -47.55 18.25 -36.53
N GLN A 493 -47.85 17.19 -35.78
CA GLN A 493 -49.24 16.78 -35.57
C GLN A 493 -50.06 17.86 -34.87
N LYS A 494 -49.49 18.53 -33.85
CA LYS A 494 -50.18 19.63 -33.15
C LYS A 494 -50.43 20.85 -34.03
N LEU A 495 -49.48 21.20 -34.90
CA LEU A 495 -49.68 22.26 -35.90
C LEU A 495 -50.80 21.89 -36.87
N ILE A 496 -50.84 20.64 -37.33
CA ILE A 496 -51.92 20.12 -38.16
C ILE A 496 -53.26 20.21 -37.42
N ASP A 497 -53.30 19.85 -36.13
CA ASP A 497 -54.53 19.92 -35.33
C ASP A 497 -55.01 21.36 -35.12
N ILE A 498 -54.10 22.33 -34.95
CA ILE A 498 -54.43 23.77 -34.87
C ILE A 498 -55.02 24.26 -36.20
N VAL A 499 -54.42 23.88 -37.32
CA VAL A 499 -54.88 24.24 -38.68
C VAL A 499 -56.23 23.60 -39.01
N HIS A 500 -56.50 22.38 -38.52
CA HIS A 500 -57.81 21.75 -38.69
C HIS A 500 -58.86 22.29 -37.72
N ALA A 501 -58.46 22.75 -36.53
CA ALA A 501 -59.38 23.28 -35.51
C ALA A 501 -59.75 24.75 -35.73
N GLY A 502 -58.85 25.54 -36.32
CA GLY A 502 -59.09 26.92 -36.74
C GLY A 502 -59.10 26.98 -38.26
N ASP A 503 -60.25 27.32 -38.84
CA ASP A 503 -60.35 27.67 -40.24
C ASP A 503 -59.60 29.01 -40.41
N LEU A 504 -58.27 28.98 -40.51
CA LEU A 504 -57.37 30.15 -40.45
C LEU A 504 -57.62 31.18 -41.57
N ASN A 505 -58.47 30.84 -42.54
CA ASN A 505 -58.91 31.73 -43.62
C ASN A 505 -60.33 32.28 -43.43
N SER A 506 -61.09 31.80 -42.44
CA SER A 506 -62.33 32.45 -42.00
C SER A 506 -61.93 33.49 -40.96
N THR A 507 -61.53 34.66 -41.45
CA THR A 507 -61.69 35.88 -40.66
C THR A 507 -63.19 36.07 -40.46
N ASP A 508 -63.77 35.43 -39.45
CA ASP A 508 -65.12 35.73 -38.97
C ASP A 508 -65.08 37.16 -38.40
N CYS A 509 -65.11 38.13 -39.32
CA CYS A 509 -65.37 39.54 -39.05
C CYS A 509 -66.85 39.78 -38.68
N ASP A 510 -67.61 38.72 -38.42
CA ASP A 510 -69.02 38.73 -38.03
C ASP A 510 -69.28 39.56 -36.76
N ILE A 511 -68.26 39.94 -36.00
CA ILE A 511 -68.34 40.83 -34.83
C ILE A 511 -68.43 42.33 -35.23
N LEU A 512 -68.05 42.68 -36.46
CA LEU A 512 -68.11 44.06 -36.97
C LEU A 512 -69.46 44.32 -37.64
N HIS A 513 -70.38 44.93 -36.90
CA HIS A 513 -71.74 45.19 -37.38
C HIS A 513 -71.94 46.61 -37.93
N SER A 514 -70.99 47.52 -37.70
CA SER A 514 -71.10 48.92 -38.11
C SER A 514 -69.76 49.53 -38.56
N LEU A 515 -69.84 50.67 -39.25
CA LEU A 515 -68.65 51.45 -39.62
C LEU A 515 -67.90 51.98 -38.40
N GLU A 516 -68.60 52.21 -37.28
CA GLU A 516 -67.98 52.66 -36.03
C GLU A 516 -67.18 51.53 -35.37
N ASP A 517 -67.67 50.28 -35.43
CA ASP A 517 -66.92 49.10 -35.00
C ASP A 517 -65.65 48.91 -35.81
N ALA A 518 -65.72 49.11 -37.13
CA ALA A 518 -64.56 49.05 -38.01
C ALA A 518 -63.51 50.13 -37.68
N LYS A 519 -63.93 51.36 -37.37
CA LYS A 519 -63.01 52.43 -36.92
C LYS A 519 -62.33 52.07 -35.60
N VAL A 520 -63.08 51.51 -34.64
CA VAL A 520 -62.53 51.09 -33.35
C VAL A 520 -61.53 49.95 -33.53
N ALA A 521 -61.85 48.95 -34.36
CA ALA A 521 -60.95 47.84 -34.69
C ALA A 521 -59.64 48.33 -35.33
N VAL A 522 -59.72 49.18 -36.36
CA VAL A 522 -58.55 49.71 -37.07
C VAL A 522 -57.71 50.62 -36.17
N SER A 523 -58.34 51.49 -35.39
CA SER A 523 -57.62 52.35 -34.44
C SER A 523 -56.90 51.53 -33.37
N TYR A 524 -57.51 50.43 -32.91
CA TYR A 524 -56.88 49.55 -31.94
C TYR A 524 -55.73 48.74 -32.54
N LEU A 525 -55.91 48.17 -33.73
CA LEU A 525 -54.84 47.49 -34.47
C LEU A 525 -53.65 48.41 -34.74
N TYR A 526 -53.90 49.68 -35.09
CA TYR A 526 -52.82 50.67 -35.26
C TYR A 526 -52.04 50.91 -33.96
N SER A 527 -52.74 50.98 -32.82
CA SER A 527 -52.10 51.10 -31.50
C SER A 527 -51.23 49.87 -31.19
N LEU A 528 -51.77 48.66 -31.38
CA LEU A 528 -51.06 47.41 -31.14
C LEU A 528 -49.84 47.26 -32.05
N LEU A 529 -49.97 47.65 -33.32
CA LEU A 529 -48.87 47.64 -34.28
C LEU A 529 -47.76 48.58 -33.83
N ASN A 530 -48.10 49.79 -33.38
CA ASN A 530 -47.13 50.75 -32.88
C ASN A 530 -46.39 50.23 -31.62
N GLU A 531 -47.10 49.54 -30.71
CA GLU A 531 -46.49 48.88 -29.55
C GLU A 531 -45.53 47.76 -29.99
N LYS A 532 -45.96 46.85 -30.88
CA LYS A 532 -45.10 45.78 -31.39
C LYS A 532 -43.87 46.30 -32.14
N ILE A 533 -43.97 47.44 -32.86
CA ILE A 533 -42.81 48.10 -33.50
C ILE A 533 -41.82 48.58 -32.44
N LYS A 534 -42.28 49.24 -31.37
CA LYS A 534 -41.41 49.67 -30.26
C LYS A 534 -40.73 48.50 -29.56
N ASP A 535 -41.47 47.43 -29.33
CA ASP A 535 -40.93 46.20 -28.75
C ASP A 535 -39.87 45.58 -29.66
N ASN A 536 -40.10 45.58 -30.98
CA ASN A 536 -39.14 45.02 -31.94
C ASN A 536 -37.83 45.82 -31.96
N ILE A 537 -37.92 47.16 -32.00
CA ILE A 537 -36.73 48.02 -31.91
C ILE A 537 -35.96 47.77 -30.61
N SER A 538 -36.67 47.60 -29.50
CA SER A 538 -36.04 47.29 -28.20
C SER A 538 -35.33 45.94 -28.21
N LYS A 539 -35.94 44.92 -28.83
CA LYS A 539 -35.32 43.59 -29.00
C LYS A 539 -34.11 43.65 -29.93
N ASP A 540 -34.16 44.41 -31.01
CA ASP A 540 -33.05 44.58 -31.95
C ASP A 540 -31.83 45.21 -31.27
N HIS A 541 -32.04 46.20 -30.40
CA HIS A 541 -30.96 46.76 -29.58
C HIS A 541 -30.34 45.71 -28.64
N ILE A 542 -31.16 44.94 -27.92
CA ILE A 542 -30.65 43.89 -27.03
C ILE A 542 -29.88 42.82 -27.80
N LEU A 543 -30.36 42.41 -28.98
CA LEU A 543 -29.68 41.43 -29.83
C LEU A 543 -28.34 41.97 -30.33
N SER A 544 -28.25 43.26 -30.67
CA SER A 544 -27.00 43.91 -31.06
C SER A 544 -26.00 43.89 -29.90
N ASP A 545 -26.42 44.24 -28.69
CA ASP A 545 -25.56 44.23 -27.49
C ASP A 545 -25.04 42.82 -27.18
N LEU A 546 -25.91 41.80 -27.28
CA LEU A 546 -25.54 40.40 -27.07
C LEU A 546 -24.56 39.91 -28.15
N TRP A 547 -24.73 40.35 -29.39
CA TRP A 547 -23.82 39.99 -30.49
C TRP A 547 -22.43 40.58 -30.28
N GLU A 548 -22.33 41.81 -29.79
CA GLU A 548 -21.05 42.43 -29.43
C GLU A 548 -20.36 41.67 -28.28
N GLN A 549 -21.11 41.33 -27.22
CA GLN A 549 -20.59 40.52 -26.11
C GLN A 549 -20.12 39.13 -26.57
N TYR A 550 -20.85 38.49 -27.48
CA TYR A 550 -20.45 37.20 -28.05
C TYR A 550 -19.14 37.32 -28.83
N ASN A 551 -18.99 38.35 -29.66
CA ASN A 551 -17.76 38.57 -30.43
C ASN A 551 -16.55 38.84 -29.53
N ASP A 552 -16.73 39.59 -28.45
CA ASP A 552 -15.64 39.83 -27.49
C ASP A 552 -15.26 38.55 -26.74
N SER A 553 -16.24 37.74 -26.35
CA SER A 553 -15.99 36.41 -25.76
C SER A 553 -15.25 35.48 -26.74
N GLN A 554 -15.58 35.51 -28.03
CA GLN A 554 -14.86 34.74 -29.06
C GLN A 554 -13.41 35.19 -29.21
N LYS A 555 -13.14 36.50 -29.19
CA LYS A 555 -11.76 37.03 -29.20
C LYS A 555 -10.97 36.59 -27.96
N GLU A 556 -11.60 36.56 -26.79
CA GLU A 556 -10.96 36.06 -25.56
C GLU A 556 -10.60 34.58 -25.67
N VAL A 557 -11.52 33.75 -26.17
CA VAL A 557 -11.27 32.32 -26.40
C VAL A 557 -10.08 32.13 -27.36
N GLU A 558 -10.03 32.89 -28.45
CA GLU A 558 -8.93 32.81 -29.41
C GLU A 558 -7.60 33.27 -28.81
N SER A 559 -7.61 34.31 -27.98
CA SER A 559 -6.43 34.76 -27.22
C SER A 559 -5.91 33.66 -26.28
N ILE A 560 -6.81 32.98 -25.56
CA ILE A 560 -6.44 31.88 -24.66
C ILE A 560 -5.88 30.69 -25.44
N LYS A 561 -6.47 30.34 -26.60
CA LYS A 561 -5.94 29.28 -27.47
C LYS A 561 -4.51 29.59 -27.92
N ASN A 562 -4.26 30.81 -28.36
CA ASN A 562 -2.93 31.25 -28.77
C ASN A 562 -1.91 31.17 -27.61
N GLN A 563 -2.31 31.56 -26.40
CA GLN A 563 -1.45 31.42 -25.21
C GLN A 563 -1.14 29.96 -24.88
N LEU A 564 -2.11 29.06 -25.04
CA LEU A 564 -1.90 27.62 -24.85
C LEU A 564 -0.93 27.04 -25.89
N GLU A 565 -1.06 27.44 -27.16
CA GLU A 565 -0.12 27.04 -28.21
C GLU A 565 1.30 27.56 -27.94
N GLU A 566 1.43 28.80 -27.46
CA GLU A 566 2.72 29.38 -27.10
C GLU A 566 3.37 28.61 -25.93
N MET A 567 2.60 28.26 -24.89
CA MET A 567 3.07 27.42 -23.80
C MET A 567 3.45 26.01 -24.27
N ARG A 568 2.71 25.43 -25.22
CA ARG A 568 3.01 24.12 -25.82
C ARG A 568 4.30 24.17 -26.64
N ASN A 569 4.49 25.21 -27.44
CA ASN A 569 5.71 25.43 -28.22
C ASN A 569 6.92 25.68 -27.32
N ASN A 570 6.74 26.43 -26.22
CA ASN A 570 7.78 26.62 -25.22
C ASN A 570 8.18 25.29 -24.54
N SER A 571 7.20 24.44 -24.23
CA SER A 571 7.43 23.09 -23.68
C SER A 571 8.10 22.13 -24.68
N ARG A 572 7.78 22.23 -25.98
CA ARG A 572 8.47 21.49 -27.06
C ARG A 572 9.91 21.98 -27.26
N ASN A 573 10.14 23.28 -27.09
CA ASN A 573 11.48 23.86 -27.22
C ASN A 573 12.38 23.53 -26.03
N THR A 574 11.84 23.37 -24.81
CA THR A 574 12.61 22.92 -23.64
C THR A 574 12.98 21.44 -23.72
N THR A 575 12.07 20.58 -24.19
CA THR A 575 12.36 19.15 -24.45
C THR A 575 13.39 18.95 -25.57
N ARG A 576 13.33 19.74 -26.65
CA ARG A 576 14.38 19.74 -27.69
C ARG A 576 15.76 20.22 -27.18
N LYS A 577 15.81 21.04 -26.12
CA LYS A 577 17.07 21.45 -25.49
C LYS A 577 17.64 20.38 -24.55
N SER A 578 16.80 19.54 -23.93
CA SER A 578 17.27 18.38 -23.14
C SER A 578 17.81 17.25 -24.02
N ASP A 579 17.22 17.01 -25.19
CA ASP A 579 17.69 15.96 -26.12
C ASP A 579 19.02 16.30 -26.81
N LYS A 580 19.37 17.60 -26.91
CA LYS A 580 20.70 18.01 -27.40
C LYS A 580 21.83 17.77 -26.38
N HIS A 581 21.53 17.52 -25.10
CA HIS A 581 22.54 17.20 -24.09
C HIS A 581 22.86 15.70 -23.97
N THR A 582 22.02 14.82 -24.52
CA THR A 582 22.23 13.37 -24.54
C THR A 582 22.95 12.87 -25.79
N ASP A 583 23.08 13.69 -26.84
CA ASP A 583 23.65 13.27 -28.15
C ASP A 583 25.11 13.71 -28.40
N VAL A 584 25.80 14.27 -27.39
CA VAL A 584 27.24 14.65 -27.48
C VAL A 584 28.20 13.49 -27.10
N LYS A 585 27.68 12.33 -26.68
CA LYS A 585 28.54 11.16 -26.33
C LYS A 585 28.58 10.02 -27.33
N ASN A 586 27.82 10.06 -28.44
CA ASN A 586 27.73 8.92 -29.38
C ASN A 586 27.84 9.32 -30.86
N LYS A 587 28.83 10.15 -31.23
CA LYS A 587 29.12 10.44 -32.65
C LYS A 587 30.61 10.50 -32.97
N SER A 588 31.26 9.33 -32.87
CA SER A 588 32.51 9.02 -33.59
C SER A 588 32.59 7.55 -33.99
N ARG A 589 31.53 7.05 -34.63
CA ARG A 589 31.59 5.94 -35.59
C ARG A 589 30.69 6.31 -36.77
N LYS A 590 31.24 7.13 -37.67
CA LYS A 590 30.77 7.22 -39.06
C LYS A 590 31.37 6.01 -39.78
N ASP A 591 30.56 5.25 -40.47
CA ASP A 591 30.57 5.31 -41.93
C ASP A 591 29.43 4.48 -42.55
N ASP A 592 29.09 4.93 -43.76
CA ASP A 592 28.37 4.26 -44.84
C ASP A 592 26.83 4.38 -44.96
N ARG A 593 26.47 5.25 -45.94
CA ARG A 593 25.66 4.94 -47.15
C ARG A 593 24.15 4.67 -46.93
N SER A 594 23.19 5.21 -47.67
CA SER A 594 23.06 6.23 -48.71
C SER A 594 21.55 6.44 -48.97
N GLN A 595 21.17 7.66 -49.36
CA GLN A 595 20.11 8.05 -50.33
C GLN A 595 18.78 7.28 -50.36
N PHE A 596 17.66 7.96 -50.05
CA PHE A 596 16.62 8.18 -51.05
C PHE A 596 15.78 9.44 -50.73
N GLU A 597 15.27 10.04 -51.81
CA GLU A 597 14.77 11.41 -51.93
C GLU A 597 13.41 11.69 -51.29
N VAL A 598 13.21 12.98 -51.03
CA VAL A 598 12.00 13.66 -50.55
C VAL A 598 10.89 13.62 -51.61
N ALA A 599 9.68 13.29 -51.19
CA ALA A 599 8.44 13.70 -51.86
C ALA A 599 7.33 13.96 -50.83
N ASP A 600 6.77 15.17 -50.95
CA ASP A 600 5.51 15.74 -50.47
C ASP A 600 5.16 15.88 -48.98
N GLU A 601 5.11 17.16 -48.61
CA GLU A 601 4.83 17.76 -47.30
C GLU A 601 3.33 18.07 -47.11
N GLU A 602 2.43 17.33 -47.77
CA GLU A 602 0.99 17.67 -47.80
C GLU A 602 0.03 16.55 -47.37
N SER A 603 0.53 15.45 -46.78
CA SER A 603 -0.31 14.35 -46.25
C SER A 603 -0.28 14.16 -44.71
N LEU A 604 0.24 15.12 -43.93
CA LEU A 604 0.33 15.01 -42.46
C LEU A 604 -0.46 16.09 -41.69
N ARG A 605 -1.64 16.48 -42.22
CA ARG A 605 -2.60 17.34 -41.48
C ARG A 605 -3.96 16.68 -41.29
N ALA A 606 -3.97 15.47 -40.74
CA ALA A 606 -5.16 14.91 -40.11
C ALA A 606 -4.71 13.86 -39.09
N PHE A 607 -5.29 13.93 -37.88
CA PHE A 607 -5.02 13.12 -36.69
C PHE A 607 -3.87 13.60 -35.79
N ASP A 608 -4.22 14.46 -34.82
CA ASP A 608 -4.09 14.10 -33.40
C ASP A 608 -4.95 15.05 -32.54
N ASP A 609 -6.23 14.69 -32.39
CA ASP A 609 -7.16 15.34 -31.44
C ASP A 609 -7.64 14.32 -30.39
N SER A 610 -6.85 13.26 -30.16
CA SER A 610 -6.99 12.40 -28.99
C SER A 610 -6.10 12.95 -27.89
N LEU A 611 -6.61 13.98 -27.21
CA LEU A 611 -6.08 14.42 -25.93
C LEU A 611 -6.26 13.30 -24.88
N GLU A 612 -5.35 12.32 -24.87
CA GLU A 612 -4.88 11.78 -23.61
C GLU A 612 -3.99 12.84 -22.97
N VAL A 613 -4.63 13.76 -22.23
CA VAL A 613 -3.93 14.44 -21.16
C VAL A 613 -3.60 13.35 -20.15
N ASP A 614 -2.32 13.05 -19.97
CA ASP A 614 -1.82 12.35 -18.79
C ASP A 614 -2.28 13.14 -17.56
N CYS A 615 -3.43 12.78 -17.00
CA CYS A 615 -4.02 13.36 -15.80
C CYS A 615 -3.27 12.95 -14.52
N ASP A 616 -2.15 12.25 -14.63
CA ASP A 616 -1.46 11.59 -13.52
C ASP A 616 -0.31 12.44 -12.93
N ASN A 617 -0.41 13.77 -12.99
CA ASN A 617 0.46 14.64 -12.21
C ASN A 617 -0.30 15.28 -11.04
N LEU A 618 -0.46 14.49 -9.97
CA LEU A 618 -1.12 14.88 -8.71
C LEU A 618 -0.68 16.25 -8.20
N ASP A 619 0.58 16.66 -8.41
CA ASP A 619 1.11 17.93 -7.93
C ASP A 619 0.51 19.19 -8.62
N ASN A 620 -0.21 19.03 -9.74
CA ASN A 620 -0.87 20.13 -10.48
C ASN A 620 -2.41 20.17 -10.32
N ASP A 621 -2.99 19.27 -9.51
CA ASP A 621 -4.44 19.24 -9.28
C ASP A 621 -4.90 20.43 -8.38
N PRO A 622 -5.83 21.29 -8.84
CA PRO A 622 -6.31 22.47 -8.11
C PRO A 622 -6.97 22.16 -6.75
N ASP A 623 -7.53 20.96 -6.59
CA ASP A 623 -8.20 20.54 -5.36
C ASP A 623 -7.20 19.90 -4.38
N TRP A 624 -6.23 19.14 -4.88
CA TRP A 624 -5.12 18.59 -4.07
C TRP A 624 -4.25 19.70 -3.49
N THR A 625 -3.87 20.69 -4.30
CA THR A 625 -2.97 21.79 -3.91
C THR A 625 -3.55 22.69 -2.82
N LYS A 626 -4.88 22.68 -2.64
CA LYS A 626 -5.57 23.44 -1.59
C LYS A 626 -5.73 22.68 -0.28
N THR A 627 -5.49 21.36 -0.26
CA THR A 627 -5.67 20.55 0.94
C THR A 627 -4.68 20.91 2.06
N PRO A 628 -5.08 20.79 3.35
CA PRO A 628 -4.16 20.93 4.48
C PRO A 628 -2.99 19.95 4.43
N HIS A 629 -3.22 18.77 3.82
CA HIS A 629 -2.23 17.71 3.70
C HIS A 629 -1.15 18.03 2.66
N TYR A 630 -1.51 18.60 1.50
CA TYR A 630 -0.55 19.11 0.53
C TYR A 630 0.31 20.24 1.11
N LYS A 631 -0.30 21.21 1.80
CA LYS A 631 0.44 22.29 2.49
C LYS A 631 1.42 21.74 3.54
N LYS A 632 1.03 20.69 4.27
CA LYS A 632 1.90 20.00 5.25
C LYS A 632 3.05 19.25 4.55
N LEU A 633 2.79 18.57 3.44
CA LEU A 633 3.79 17.90 2.60
C LEU A 633 4.78 18.89 1.96
N GLN A 634 4.30 20.05 1.48
CA GLN A 634 5.13 21.12 0.94
C GLN A 634 5.99 21.76 2.05
N SER A 635 5.45 21.91 3.26
CA SER A 635 6.23 22.36 4.44
C SER A 635 7.33 21.37 4.84
N LEU A 636 7.09 20.05 4.67
CA LEU A 636 8.04 18.98 4.95
C LEU A 636 9.09 18.83 3.83
N LYS A 637 8.70 18.99 2.56
CA LYS A 637 9.62 19.13 1.41
C LYS A 637 10.50 20.36 1.58
N ASN A 638 9.97 21.50 2.03
CA ASN A 638 10.77 22.69 2.34
C ASN A 638 11.69 22.49 3.54
N LYS A 639 11.27 21.75 4.59
CA LYS A 639 12.15 21.36 5.71
C LYS A 639 13.26 20.38 5.29
N ARG A 640 12.99 19.44 4.37
CA ARG A 640 14.00 18.52 3.79
C ARG A 640 14.94 19.24 2.79
N ASN A 641 14.44 20.19 2.01
CA ASN A 641 15.29 21.05 1.15
C ASN A 641 16.16 22.01 2.00
N LEU A 642 15.70 22.44 3.17
CA LEU A 642 16.55 23.14 4.16
C LEU A 642 17.64 22.23 4.77
N GLN A 643 17.44 20.91 4.82
CA GLN A 643 18.45 19.95 5.31
C GLN A 643 19.50 19.61 4.25
N ASN A 644 19.16 19.66 2.95
CA ASN A 644 20.06 19.25 1.86
C ASN A 644 20.63 20.40 1.01
N ASN A 645 20.27 21.66 1.26
CA ASN A 645 20.86 22.82 0.59
C ASN A 645 21.09 23.98 1.57
N ILE A 646 22.06 23.82 2.48
CA ILE A 646 22.55 24.93 3.32
C ILE A 646 23.58 25.71 2.50
N ARG A 647 23.12 26.61 1.64
CA ARG A 647 23.97 27.68 1.11
C ARG A 647 24.03 28.82 2.11
N CYS A 648 25.23 29.16 2.55
CA CYS A 648 25.47 30.35 3.36
C CYS A 648 25.67 31.54 2.43
N SER A 649 24.93 32.63 2.65
CA SER A 649 25.00 33.87 1.84
C SER A 649 25.89 34.93 2.50
N CYS A 650 26.99 34.53 3.13
CA CYS A 650 27.89 35.48 3.77
C CYS A 650 28.80 36.13 2.72
N PRO A 651 28.88 37.47 2.64
CA PRO A 651 29.68 38.16 1.63
C PRO A 651 31.15 38.19 2.08
N VAL A 652 31.85 37.07 1.93
CA VAL A 652 33.33 36.92 2.10
C VAL A 652 33.82 36.56 3.52
N LYS A 653 33.10 36.82 4.62
CA LYS A 653 33.51 36.37 5.98
C LYS A 653 32.38 35.74 6.82
N CYS A 654 32.66 34.61 7.47
CA CYS A 654 31.73 33.90 8.37
C CYS A 654 31.66 34.55 9.76
N ASP A 655 30.85 35.61 9.91
CA ASP A 655 30.63 36.32 11.19
C ASP A 655 29.36 35.82 11.94
N ARG A 656 28.93 36.46 13.04
CA ARG A 656 27.79 36.11 13.92
C ARG A 656 26.44 35.91 13.20
N LYS A 657 26.31 36.34 11.94
CA LYS A 657 25.12 36.16 11.10
C LYS A 657 25.15 34.88 10.24
N CYS A 658 26.21 34.06 10.31
CA CYS A 658 26.35 32.83 9.53
C CYS A 658 25.39 31.72 10.01
N VAL A 659 24.57 31.22 9.08
CA VAL A 659 23.56 30.17 9.35
C VAL A 659 24.23 28.83 9.74
N CYS A 660 25.36 28.48 9.11
CA CYS A 660 26.13 27.28 9.45
C CYS A 660 26.67 27.32 10.88
N LYS A 661 27.19 28.48 11.31
CA LYS A 661 27.71 28.70 12.67
C LYS A 661 26.59 28.67 13.72
N LYS A 662 25.45 29.30 13.44
CA LYS A 662 24.28 29.31 14.35
C LYS A 662 23.67 27.93 14.55
N GLY A 663 23.75 27.05 13.54
CA GLY A 663 23.33 25.66 13.61
C GLY A 663 24.34 24.68 14.22
N ARG A 664 25.51 25.14 14.69
CA ARG A 664 26.65 24.31 15.12
C ARG A 664 27.04 23.22 14.10
N LYS A 665 27.08 23.56 12.80
CA LYS A 665 27.47 22.63 11.72
C LYS A 665 28.62 23.19 10.87
N PHE A 666 29.44 22.30 10.33
CA PHE A 666 30.59 22.61 9.49
C PHE A 666 30.17 23.10 8.10
N CYS A 667 31.01 23.90 7.45
CA CYS A 667 30.79 24.32 6.07
C CYS A 667 31.24 23.20 5.11
N ILE A 668 30.31 22.64 4.33
CA ILE A 668 30.55 21.60 3.32
C ILE A 668 30.98 22.20 1.97
N GLU A 669 31.43 21.37 1.03
CA GLU A 669 32.01 21.77 -0.27
C GLU A 669 31.13 22.67 -1.15
N ASN A 670 29.82 22.76 -0.87
CA ASN A 670 28.87 23.62 -1.59
C ASN A 670 28.64 25.01 -0.92
N CYS A 671 29.49 25.46 0.02
CA CYS A 671 29.43 26.84 0.54
C CYS A 671 30.14 27.84 -0.40
N SER A 672 29.50 28.97 -0.69
CA SER A 672 30.09 30.13 -1.39
C SER A 672 31.10 30.95 -0.55
N CYS A 673 31.64 30.35 0.51
CA CYS A 673 32.56 30.98 1.45
C CYS A 673 33.98 31.07 0.82
N ASP A 674 34.73 32.18 1.00
CA ASP A 674 36.13 32.24 0.57
C ASP A 674 37.00 31.24 1.37
N PHE A 675 37.71 30.37 0.64
CA PHE A 675 38.51 29.26 1.17
C PHE A 675 39.68 29.72 2.06
N SER A 676 40.19 30.94 1.85
CA SER A 676 41.38 31.44 2.52
C SER A 676 41.10 32.13 3.88
N ILE A 677 39.82 32.30 4.23
CA ILE A 677 39.40 33.14 5.38
C ILE A 677 38.35 32.43 6.27
N CYS A 678 37.91 31.22 5.90
CA CYS A 678 36.83 30.52 6.58
C CYS A 678 37.31 29.65 7.76
N ILE A 679 37.18 30.19 8.98
CA ILE A 679 37.58 29.54 10.25
C ILE A 679 36.76 28.25 10.54
N ASN A 680 35.61 28.06 9.88
CA ASN A 680 34.73 26.90 10.11
C ASN A 680 35.16 25.62 9.37
N LYS A 681 36.29 25.63 8.63
CA LYS A 681 36.78 24.46 7.88
C LYS A 681 38.05 23.81 8.48
N GLU A 682 38.92 24.56 9.17
CA GLU A 682 40.17 24.00 9.75
C GLU A 682 39.93 22.97 10.86
N LYS A 683 38.80 23.02 11.56
CA LYS A 683 38.43 21.99 12.57
C LYS A 683 38.01 20.63 11.98
N ALA A 684 38.01 20.47 10.66
CA ALA A 684 37.71 19.19 10.03
C ALA A 684 38.95 18.29 9.84
N SER A 685 40.18 18.81 10.06
CA SER A 685 41.41 18.09 9.69
C SER A 685 42.41 17.86 10.83
N LEU A 686 42.14 18.32 12.06
CA LEU A 686 43.10 18.23 13.19
C LEU A 686 42.60 17.51 14.45
N ASP A 687 41.40 16.90 14.47
CA ASP A 687 40.94 16.10 15.61
C ASP A 687 41.12 14.58 15.37
N LYS A 688 42.27 14.22 14.78
CA LYS A 688 42.87 12.88 14.86
C LYS A 688 44.30 13.10 15.37
N GLU A 689 44.60 12.51 16.52
CA GLU A 689 45.91 12.39 17.21
C GLU A 689 46.14 13.32 18.43
N GLU A 690 45.98 12.68 19.59
CA GLU A 690 46.72 12.83 20.87
C GLU A 690 46.40 13.95 21.89
N MET A 691 45.69 13.50 22.94
CA MET A 691 45.94 13.69 24.38
C MET A 691 47.21 14.45 24.83
N ASN A 692 47.06 15.49 25.67
CA ASN A 692 47.45 15.46 27.10
C ASN A 692 47.47 16.86 27.77
N ASP A 693 46.72 16.93 28.87
CA ASP A 693 47.02 17.51 30.19
C ASP A 693 47.59 18.93 30.37
N SER A 694 46.85 19.77 31.12
CA SER A 694 47.31 20.52 32.31
C SER A 694 46.35 21.67 32.71
N THR A 695 45.61 21.44 33.80
CA THR A 695 45.29 22.35 34.94
C THR A 695 44.77 23.80 34.65
N SER A 696 43.68 24.32 35.24
CA SER A 696 43.15 24.17 36.61
C SER A 696 41.76 24.83 36.80
N ASN A 697 40.97 24.21 37.70
CA ASN A 697 40.08 24.82 38.71
C ASN A 697 38.74 25.51 38.33
N LYS A 698 37.61 24.82 38.61
CA LYS A 698 36.90 24.91 39.93
C LYS A 698 35.69 23.95 40.07
N ARG A 699 35.80 23.07 41.09
CA ARG A 699 34.79 22.54 42.06
C ARG A 699 33.78 21.46 41.57
N ASN A 700 33.99 20.18 41.92
CA ASN A 700 33.52 19.41 43.11
C ASN A 700 32.00 19.11 43.07
N SER A 701 31.47 17.90 43.31
CA SER A 701 31.98 16.63 43.86
C SER A 701 30.84 15.57 43.83
N GLN A 702 31.21 14.28 43.93
CA GLN A 702 30.42 13.12 44.39
C GLN A 702 29.66 12.23 43.38
N ALA A 703 30.33 11.10 43.07
CA ALA A 703 29.94 9.70 43.31
C ALA A 703 28.75 9.07 42.54
N PHE A 704 29.13 8.16 41.64
CA PHE A 704 28.38 6.97 41.25
C PHE A 704 28.35 5.95 42.40
N PRO A 705 27.22 5.26 42.67
CA PRO A 705 27.25 4.02 43.43
C PRO A 705 27.19 2.78 42.53
N ASP A 706 28.02 1.82 42.91
CA ASP A 706 28.13 0.45 42.43
C ASP A 706 26.81 -0.34 42.47
N LEU A 707 26.63 -1.18 41.45
CA LEU A 707 25.66 -2.26 41.39
C LEU A 707 26.33 -3.55 41.89
N LEU A 708 26.06 -3.94 43.14
CA LEU A 708 26.09 -5.33 43.62
C LEU A 708 25.56 -5.39 45.07
N GLY A 709 24.52 -6.20 45.31
CA GLY A 709 24.08 -6.63 46.64
C GLY A 709 22.69 -6.18 47.08
N ASP A 710 21.67 -7.00 46.84
CA ASP A 710 20.95 -7.74 47.91
C ASP A 710 19.52 -8.12 47.51
N ILE A 711 19.32 -9.44 47.45
CA ILE A 711 18.04 -10.13 47.41
C ILE A 711 17.44 -10.06 48.82
N GLN A 712 16.17 -9.63 48.96
CA GLN A 712 15.12 -10.27 49.78
C GLN A 712 13.80 -9.44 49.75
N PRO A 713 12.63 -10.07 49.98
CA PRO A 713 11.35 -9.68 49.39
C PRO A 713 10.40 -8.96 50.36
N LYS A 714 9.61 -7.99 49.89
CA LYS A 714 8.45 -7.48 50.65
C LYS A 714 7.20 -7.19 49.81
N ARG A 715 6.26 -8.13 49.96
CA ARG A 715 4.82 -7.98 50.25
C ARG A 715 3.94 -7.12 49.33
N LYS A 716 3.10 -7.88 48.59
CA LYS A 716 1.77 -7.53 48.08
C LYS A 716 0.95 -6.70 49.09
N LYS A 717 0.28 -5.65 48.61
CA LYS A 717 -0.95 -5.13 49.21
C LYS A 717 -2.10 -5.35 48.23
N ASN A 718 -3.02 -6.22 48.64
CA ASN A 718 -4.36 -6.34 48.10
C ASN A 718 -5.14 -5.07 48.45
N TYR A 719 -5.97 -4.59 47.53
CA TYR A 719 -7.27 -4.03 47.88
C TYR A 719 -8.28 -4.53 46.83
N PHE A 720 -9.05 -5.53 47.25
CA PHE A 720 -10.41 -5.77 46.79
C PHE A 720 -11.28 -4.64 47.32
N GLN A 721 -12.19 -4.12 46.49
CA GLN A 721 -13.49 -3.61 46.93
C GLN A 721 -14.43 -3.64 45.72
N ASP A 722 -15.27 -4.67 45.73
CA ASP A 722 -16.61 -4.74 45.10
C ASP A 722 -17.63 -4.55 46.25
N PRO A 723 -18.90 -4.20 45.99
CA PRO A 723 -19.71 -4.57 44.82
C PRO A 723 -20.14 -3.41 43.88
#